data_AF-A0A7C1BF59-F1
#
_entry.id   AF-A0A7C1BF59-F1
#
_cell.length_a   1.000
_cell.length_b   1.000
_cell.length_c   1.000
_cell.angle_alpha   90.00
_cell.angle_beta   90.00
_cell.angle_gamma   90.00
#
_symmetry.space_group_name_H-M   'P 1'
#
loop_
_entity.id
_entity.type
_entity.pdbx_description
1 polymer ?
#
loop_
_entity_poly.entity_id
_entity_poly.type
_entity_poly.pdbx_seq_one_letter_code
_entity_poly.pdbx_strand_id
1 'polypeptide(L)'
;MRINGFIIILLFISILGFSNMDFKANLPVGSSQVEKVSSVSIPKYERKNPRFVLAFYYAWYGTPDGPMGNGRWLHWYGPGMYYQGTDHPLRGMYDSWDEEVLKSHMLKAHESGIDGFVVSWWGPGSYETDTVKKMLKISHDMKRDGKRFYISIYYEGYEYSTKREAVDDLCFAIEEFAGDEGFLKLDGKPVIFIYSRAINSLSKEDWKEVVERVRKRCGDVVFIADTMDGKFARIFGGMHVYNVCGAFRKLPAMKVGSRFMSLQAKLNDVLYVMNVMPGYDDTHVRVPGFKVDREKGKLYEELWKLVLEIDPDLVIITSWNEWHEGSEIEPSEEYGNLYLKLTKKWATRWKNEKNRSSSNGTDGFTYVLDLSDQFIRYDEGLAIKALQGIVNKKGARLYVIMDSSDKYWFERIKKTFGLKIKIIKSFNDALKIFKNEVKGCVLYDLKNVWEVNLITTISGILKAIPLTDADYDLPILLDIRGKFPNEIEAYRWIVDEYFDEISKEGVVELGPFTLHLRDFIVSNDLLVFSLSPLDEKHRRLLENVLSRYPVRTPVFGWPPTGWGNDGFKVEVEFVNLISKHGLGLIASDYVSNLSFFSKFKIDIPFAQIWPYHPSAHGGRYVSFVVSDGDNLQYMLNYMTSMWDENEREKLELGWTVAPLSSSLMEPVLSIYYIDSWKSKNDCFVAGPSGLFYVSPSLLPNPREFILRTIDTIKRLSMNSVVILDWARTKILNDVLTEFSRNGVGVFLFAGLPTPTYRSDRPVFIASSLDHLDLGRKYNFVYVNAWKYSIGGIKLLSMKAMNEGAEVVCPGELTRLAVEEMYSRNPFECGEGSIRVEDCRERKIHGHKFLEVKLRVDDLDSLATLGFLIEDEGKKFYSPIFSDEAYLPLVFKNPRIWIRGFYKSGKVVLIPVSERCDDP
;
A
#
# COMPACT_ATOMS: atom_id res chain seq x y z
N MET A 1 -32.27 22.90 -52.88
CA MET A 1 -32.72 23.10 -51.48
C MET A 1 -31.67 22.51 -50.56
N ARG A 2 -31.25 23.27 -49.55
CA ARG A 2 -29.96 23.15 -48.85
C ARG A 2 -29.93 22.04 -47.80
N ILE A 3 -28.94 21.16 -47.92
CA ILE A 3 -28.40 20.28 -46.87
C ILE A 3 -27.10 20.95 -46.40
N ASN A 4 -26.98 21.31 -45.12
CA ASN A 4 -25.74 21.78 -44.47
C ASN A 4 -25.61 20.97 -43.16
N GLY A 5 -24.47 20.46 -42.72
CA GLY A 5 -23.09 20.75 -43.09
C GLY A 5 -22.17 20.81 -41.86
N PHE A 6 -22.43 20.02 -40.80
CA PHE A 6 -21.70 20.13 -39.52
C PHE A 6 -21.17 18.83 -38.91
N ILE A 7 -21.49 17.65 -39.47
CA ILE A 7 -21.05 16.35 -38.90
C ILE A 7 -19.87 15.72 -39.65
N ILE A 8 -19.52 16.22 -40.85
CA ILE A 8 -18.49 15.61 -41.71
C ILE A 8 -17.10 16.26 -41.56
N ILE A 9 -16.98 17.43 -40.92
CA ILE A 9 -15.71 18.19 -40.85
C ILE A 9 -14.79 17.72 -39.70
N LEU A 10 -15.31 17.07 -38.66
CA LEU A 10 -14.49 16.49 -37.58
C LEU A 10 -13.84 15.14 -37.94
N LEU A 11 -14.30 14.49 -39.01
CA LEU A 11 -13.79 13.19 -39.48
C LEU A 11 -12.76 13.30 -40.61
N PHE A 12 -12.57 14.48 -41.21
CA PHE A 12 -11.68 14.66 -42.37
C PHE A 12 -10.33 15.32 -42.05
N ILE A 13 -10.15 15.93 -40.86
CA ILE A 13 -8.87 16.53 -40.46
C ILE A 13 -7.93 15.49 -39.79
N SER A 14 -8.44 14.34 -39.38
CA SER A 14 -7.65 13.23 -38.82
C SER A 14 -7.06 12.26 -39.87
N ILE A 15 -7.41 12.40 -41.16
CA ILE A 15 -7.06 11.41 -42.21
C ILE A 15 -5.93 11.89 -43.15
N LEU A 16 -5.54 13.17 -43.15
CA LEU A 16 -4.49 13.70 -44.05
C LEU A 16 -3.18 14.12 -43.36
N GLY A 17 -3.01 13.85 -42.06
CA GLY A 17 -1.79 14.16 -41.32
C GLY A 17 -0.73 13.04 -41.25
N PHE A 18 -1.01 11.85 -41.82
CA PHE A 18 -0.17 10.65 -41.63
C PHE A 18 0.58 10.17 -42.88
N SER A 19 0.72 11.01 -43.91
CA SER A 19 1.52 10.69 -45.08
C SER A 19 2.42 11.88 -45.45
N ASN A 20 3.72 11.71 -45.23
CA ASN A 20 4.84 12.63 -45.51
C ASN A 20 5.25 13.58 -44.38
N MET A 21 5.84 13.04 -43.32
CA MET A 21 6.92 13.75 -42.61
C MET A 21 8.07 12.78 -42.34
N ASP A 22 9.16 12.97 -43.07
CA ASP A 22 10.47 12.45 -42.76
C ASP A 22 10.82 12.77 -41.30
N PHE A 23 11.05 11.74 -40.48
CA PHE A 23 11.57 11.89 -39.13
C PHE A 23 13.06 12.27 -39.18
N LYS A 24 13.33 13.55 -39.48
CA LYS A 24 14.54 14.26 -39.06
C LYS A 24 14.13 15.44 -38.19
N ALA A 25 13.65 15.14 -36.99
CA ALA A 25 13.50 16.16 -35.95
C ALA A 25 14.86 16.36 -35.27
N ASN A 26 15.56 17.40 -35.68
CA ASN A 26 16.64 18.00 -34.90
C ASN A 26 16.05 18.46 -33.56
N LEU A 27 16.30 17.70 -32.49
CA LEU A 27 16.11 18.18 -31.12
C LEU A 27 17.11 19.32 -30.88
N PRO A 28 16.68 20.52 -30.46
CA PRO A 28 17.61 21.49 -29.93
C PRO A 28 18.17 20.93 -28.63
N VAL A 29 19.45 20.55 -28.65
CA VAL A 29 20.25 20.20 -27.48
C VAL A 29 20.43 21.48 -26.67
N GLY A 30 19.42 21.79 -25.84
CA GLY A 30 19.54 22.77 -24.79
C GLY A 30 20.31 22.14 -23.64
N SER A 31 21.58 22.48 -23.52
CA SER A 31 22.43 22.15 -22.38
C SER A 31 21.90 22.81 -21.10
N SER A 32 20.93 22.19 -20.43
CA SER A 32 20.71 22.43 -19.02
C SER A 32 21.79 21.65 -18.28
N GLN A 33 22.68 22.38 -17.61
CA GLN A 33 23.66 21.76 -16.71
C GLN A 33 22.88 21.05 -15.60
N VAL A 34 22.78 19.72 -15.73
CA VAL A 34 22.39 18.83 -14.65
C VAL A 34 23.48 18.98 -13.59
N GLU A 35 23.18 19.71 -12.51
CA GLU A 35 24.03 19.66 -11.32
C GLU A 35 24.16 18.20 -10.91
N LYS A 36 25.41 17.70 -10.92
CA LYS A 36 25.77 16.36 -10.45
C LYS A 36 25.34 16.23 -8.99
N VAL A 37 24.20 15.61 -8.75
CA VAL A 37 23.85 15.07 -7.44
C VAL A 37 24.88 13.99 -7.15
N SER A 38 25.76 14.26 -6.19
CA SER A 38 26.81 13.34 -5.77
C SER A 38 26.20 11.99 -5.37
N SER A 39 26.80 10.93 -5.91
CA SER A 39 26.43 9.54 -5.67
C SER A 39 26.49 9.22 -4.18
N VAL A 40 25.34 9.05 -3.54
CA VAL A 40 25.26 8.40 -2.23
C VAL A 40 25.27 6.90 -2.47
N SER A 41 26.41 6.26 -2.26
CA SER A 41 26.49 4.80 -2.17
C SER A 41 25.71 4.35 -0.93
N ILE A 42 24.65 3.56 -1.11
CA ILE A 42 23.92 2.92 -0.01
C ILE A 42 24.86 1.87 0.59
N PRO A 43 25.29 1.99 1.85
CA PRO A 43 26.21 1.04 2.46
C PRO A 43 25.57 -0.34 2.56
N LYS A 44 26.38 -1.40 2.38
CA LYS A 44 25.96 -2.76 2.68
C LYS A 44 25.62 -2.83 4.18
N TYR A 45 24.34 -2.94 4.51
CA TYR A 45 23.95 -3.27 5.88
C TYR A 45 24.17 -4.77 6.12
N GLU A 46 25.33 -5.13 6.67
CA GLU A 46 25.50 -6.41 7.35
C GLU A 46 25.20 -6.19 8.83
N ARG A 47 24.21 -6.91 9.37
CA ARG A 47 23.86 -6.83 10.80
C ARG A 47 25.07 -7.28 11.63
N LYS A 48 25.76 -6.31 12.24
CA LYS A 48 26.94 -6.56 13.10
C LYS A 48 26.57 -6.96 14.53
N ASN A 49 25.38 -6.61 14.98
CA ASN A 49 24.92 -6.80 16.36
C ASN A 49 23.84 -7.89 16.47
N PRO A 50 23.67 -8.54 17.63
CA PRO A 50 22.56 -9.45 17.87
C PRO A 50 21.19 -8.78 17.67
N ARG A 51 20.18 -9.58 17.36
CA ARG A 51 18.77 -9.13 17.33
C ARG A 51 18.29 -8.85 18.75
N PHE A 52 18.22 -7.57 19.11
CA PHE A 52 17.68 -7.13 20.40
C PHE A 52 16.20 -6.81 20.32
N VAL A 53 15.46 -7.26 21.34
CA VAL A 53 14.07 -6.87 21.62
C VAL A 53 14.07 -6.07 22.91
N LEU A 54 13.68 -4.80 22.82
CA LEU A 54 13.62 -3.87 23.96
C LEU A 54 12.16 -3.54 24.28
N ALA A 55 11.92 -2.91 25.43
CA ALA A 55 10.63 -2.31 25.75
C ALA A 55 10.81 -0.96 26.44
N PHE A 56 9.95 0.01 26.12
CA PHE A 56 9.88 1.25 26.88
C PHE A 56 9.34 0.98 28.28
N TYR A 57 9.99 1.57 29.29
CA TYR A 57 9.65 1.37 30.70
C TYR A 57 9.42 2.73 31.38
N TYR A 58 8.34 2.83 32.13
CA TYR A 58 7.94 4.04 32.84
C TYR A 58 8.07 3.81 34.35
N ALA A 59 8.95 4.59 34.97
CA ALA A 59 9.35 4.46 36.36
C ALA A 59 8.69 5.51 37.27
N TRP A 60 7.49 5.97 36.92
CA TRP A 60 6.84 7.13 37.54
C TRP A 60 5.64 6.81 38.46
N TYR A 61 5.32 5.53 38.63
CA TYR A 61 4.19 5.09 39.46
C TYR A 61 4.59 5.05 40.93
N GLY A 62 3.79 5.63 41.83
CA GLY A 62 4.08 5.68 43.27
C GLY A 62 2.84 5.49 44.12
N THR A 63 3.00 4.82 45.26
CA THR A 63 1.91 4.53 46.21
C THR A 63 2.11 5.29 47.52
N PRO A 64 1.05 5.64 48.28
CA PRO A 64 1.19 6.40 49.52
C PRO A 64 2.14 5.75 50.54
N ASP A 65 2.15 4.42 50.62
CA ASP A 65 3.01 3.65 51.52
C ASP A 65 4.42 3.41 50.96
N GLY A 66 4.61 3.71 49.67
CA GLY A 66 5.86 3.50 48.95
C GLY A 66 6.83 4.68 49.05
N PRO A 67 8.13 4.43 48.83
CA PRO A 67 9.17 5.45 48.97
C PRO A 67 9.09 6.53 47.89
N MET A 68 8.60 6.22 46.69
CA MET A 68 8.41 7.22 45.63
C MET A 68 7.12 8.02 45.86
N GLY A 69 6.02 7.33 46.21
CA GLY A 69 4.75 8.00 46.45
C GLY A 69 4.74 8.85 47.71
N ASN A 70 5.47 8.49 48.77
CA ASN A 70 5.71 9.30 49.97
C ASN A 70 4.45 10.03 50.49
N GLY A 71 3.43 9.25 50.84
CA GLY A 71 2.14 9.74 51.35
C GLY A 71 1.13 10.16 50.29
N ARG A 72 1.44 10.03 48.98
CA ARG A 72 0.52 10.32 47.88
C ARG A 72 0.57 9.26 46.78
N TRP A 73 -0.51 9.23 45.99
CA TRP A 73 -0.53 8.51 44.73
C TRP A 73 0.20 9.31 43.65
N LEU A 74 1.13 8.68 42.94
CA LEU A 74 1.80 9.24 41.77
C LEU A 74 1.43 8.42 40.54
N HIS A 75 0.98 9.11 39.48
CA HIS A 75 0.52 8.56 38.21
C HIS A 75 -0.66 7.57 38.25
N TRP A 76 -0.99 6.94 39.39
CA TRP A 76 -2.17 6.07 39.51
C TRP A 76 -3.48 6.84 39.60
N TYR A 77 -3.51 7.94 40.36
CA TYR A 77 -4.70 8.74 40.59
C TYR A 77 -4.45 10.22 40.31
N GLY A 78 -5.39 10.86 39.61
CA GLY A 78 -5.41 12.29 39.30
C GLY A 78 -6.26 13.12 40.25
N PRO A 79 -6.52 14.39 39.90
CA PRO A 79 -7.45 15.25 40.64
C PRO A 79 -8.80 14.57 40.86
N GLY A 80 -9.33 14.64 42.08
CA GLY A 80 -10.59 13.99 42.44
C GLY A 80 -10.50 12.48 42.65
N MET A 81 -9.29 11.91 42.80
CA MET A 81 -9.06 10.47 42.96
C MET A 81 -9.57 9.63 41.78
N TYR A 82 -9.53 10.22 40.58
CA TYR A 82 -9.85 9.50 39.35
C TYR A 82 -8.66 8.61 38.93
N TYR A 83 -8.94 7.35 38.64
CA TYR A 83 -7.92 6.39 38.17
C TYR A 83 -7.43 6.78 36.76
N GLN A 84 -6.11 6.90 36.59
CA GLN A 84 -5.52 7.41 35.35
C GLN A 84 -5.09 6.33 34.37
N GLY A 85 -5.08 5.05 34.77
CA GLY A 85 -4.77 3.95 33.87
C GLY A 85 -5.96 3.60 32.96
N THR A 86 -5.68 3.11 31.77
CA THR A 86 -6.67 2.50 30.88
C THR A 86 -7.05 1.11 31.37
N ASP A 87 -6.03 0.28 31.64
CA ASP A 87 -6.14 -1.11 32.10
C ASP A 87 -5.59 -1.22 33.55
N HIS A 88 -5.74 -2.37 34.22
CA HIS A 88 -5.37 -2.55 35.64
C HIS A 88 -4.20 -3.54 35.82
N PRO A 89 -3.10 -3.17 36.51
CA PRO A 89 -2.00 -4.09 36.75
C PRO A 89 -2.44 -5.33 37.53
N LEU A 90 -2.11 -6.53 37.04
CA LEU A 90 -2.47 -7.80 37.70
C LEU A 90 -1.80 -7.95 39.08
N ARG A 91 -0.69 -7.24 39.30
CA ARG A 91 0.00 -7.18 40.61
C ARG A 91 -0.74 -6.29 41.62
N GLY A 92 -1.66 -5.47 41.15
CA GLY A 92 -2.11 -4.27 41.84
C GLY A 92 -1.18 -3.08 41.62
N MET A 93 -1.62 -1.91 42.07
CA MET A 93 -0.87 -0.66 41.97
C MET A 93 0.43 -0.76 42.77
N TYR A 94 1.54 -0.38 42.15
CA TYR A 94 2.89 -0.57 42.69
C TYR A 94 3.65 0.76 42.76
N ASP A 95 4.73 0.75 43.55
CA ASP A 95 5.70 1.83 43.62
C ASP A 95 6.93 1.48 42.77
N SER A 96 7.31 2.38 41.87
CA SER A 96 8.37 2.14 40.87
C SER A 96 9.78 2.17 41.47
N TRP A 97 9.92 2.56 42.75
CA TRP A 97 11.18 2.49 43.48
C TRP A 97 11.35 1.22 44.32
N ASP A 98 10.33 0.37 44.39
CA ASP A 98 10.41 -0.94 45.04
C ASP A 98 11.32 -1.89 44.23
N GLU A 99 12.45 -2.30 44.82
CA GLU A 99 13.42 -3.19 44.19
C GLU A 99 12.82 -4.56 43.82
N GLU A 100 11.85 -5.08 44.58
CA GLU A 100 11.20 -6.35 44.27
C GLU A 100 10.22 -6.24 43.10
N VAL A 101 9.62 -5.07 42.89
CA VAL A 101 8.84 -4.76 41.69
C VAL A 101 9.75 -4.70 40.47
N LEU A 102 10.83 -3.92 40.55
CA LEU A 102 11.83 -3.77 39.47
C LEU A 102 12.43 -5.12 39.06
N LYS A 103 12.88 -5.90 40.04
CA LYS A 103 13.45 -7.24 39.82
C LYS A 103 12.44 -8.18 39.17
N SER A 104 11.20 -8.17 39.64
CA SER A 104 10.15 -8.99 39.07
C SER A 104 9.80 -8.57 37.62
N HIS A 105 9.79 -7.28 37.31
CA HIS A 105 9.55 -6.79 35.94
C HIS A 105 10.67 -7.22 35.00
N MET A 106 11.92 -7.00 35.39
CA MET A 106 13.09 -7.40 34.58
C MET A 106 13.14 -8.91 34.35
N LEU A 107 12.83 -9.73 35.37
CA LEU A 107 12.78 -11.19 35.23
C LEU A 107 11.67 -11.64 34.26
N LYS A 108 10.45 -11.12 34.42
CA LYS A 108 9.32 -11.46 33.53
C LYS A 108 9.56 -11.01 32.09
N ALA A 109 10.17 -9.85 31.89
CA ALA A 109 10.57 -9.34 30.58
C ALA A 109 11.63 -10.24 29.93
N HIS A 110 12.67 -10.61 30.68
CA HIS A 110 13.69 -11.55 30.20
C HIS A 110 13.08 -12.90 29.80
N GLU A 111 12.18 -13.46 30.62
CA GLU A 111 11.50 -14.74 30.36
C GLU A 111 10.54 -14.70 29.15
N SER A 112 10.05 -13.51 28.79
CA SER A 112 9.25 -13.27 27.59
C SER A 112 10.09 -12.93 26.36
N GLY A 113 11.41 -12.96 26.46
CA GLY A 113 12.33 -12.75 25.33
C GLY A 113 12.71 -11.29 25.07
N ILE A 114 12.42 -10.38 25.99
CA ILE A 114 12.88 -8.99 25.99
C ILE A 114 14.29 -8.94 26.60
N ASP A 115 15.23 -8.33 25.90
CA ASP A 115 16.64 -8.26 26.30
C ASP A 115 16.95 -7.04 27.16
N GLY A 116 16.07 -6.04 27.21
CA GLY A 116 16.34 -4.84 27.99
C GLY A 116 15.20 -3.83 28.03
N PHE A 117 15.32 -2.88 28.96
CA PHE A 117 14.40 -1.75 29.09
C PHE A 117 15.04 -0.44 28.63
N VAL A 118 14.23 0.39 28.00
CA VAL A 118 14.54 1.79 27.70
C VAL A 118 13.69 2.64 28.62
N VAL A 119 14.31 3.17 29.68
CA VAL A 119 13.61 3.84 30.79
C VAL A 119 13.36 5.30 30.45
N SER A 120 12.10 5.77 30.50
CA SER A 120 11.78 7.20 30.40
C SER A 120 12.62 7.99 31.41
N TRP A 121 13.30 9.05 30.97
CA TRP A 121 14.24 9.79 31.80
C TRP A 121 14.16 11.30 31.55
N TRP A 122 13.96 12.04 32.64
CA TRP A 122 13.65 13.47 32.66
C TRP A 122 14.82 14.38 33.04
N GLY A 123 16.04 13.85 33.10
CA GLY A 123 17.24 14.62 33.42
C GLY A 123 17.85 14.28 34.80
N PRO A 124 19.01 14.87 35.13
CA PRO A 124 19.72 14.61 36.38
C PRO A 124 18.89 14.95 37.63
N GLY A 125 18.97 14.10 38.66
CA GLY A 125 18.27 14.30 39.94
C GLY A 125 16.77 13.92 39.91
N SER A 126 16.28 13.40 38.80
CA SER A 126 14.95 12.80 38.67
C SER A 126 14.84 11.46 39.39
N TYR A 127 13.62 11.03 39.77
CA TYR A 127 13.40 9.72 40.40
C TYR A 127 13.89 8.57 39.51
N GLU A 128 13.79 8.76 38.19
CA GLU A 128 14.21 7.81 37.16
C GLU A 128 15.73 7.63 37.15
N THR A 129 16.52 8.65 37.54
CA THR A 129 17.98 8.54 37.69
C THR A 129 18.35 7.45 38.70
N ASP A 130 17.70 7.44 39.86
CA ASP A 130 17.95 6.42 40.89
C ASP A 130 17.37 5.05 40.48
N THR A 131 16.24 5.03 39.79
CA THR A 131 15.66 3.79 39.23
C THR A 131 16.62 3.13 38.24
N VAL A 132 17.24 3.89 37.34
CA VAL A 132 18.22 3.36 36.37
C VAL A 132 19.41 2.74 37.10
N LYS A 133 19.94 3.39 38.16
CA LYS A 133 21.04 2.83 38.97
C LYS A 133 20.65 1.53 39.67
N LYS A 134 19.43 1.47 40.25
CA LYS A 134 18.89 0.23 40.85
C LYS A 134 18.74 -0.88 39.81
N MET A 135 18.20 -0.57 38.63
CA MET A 135 18.04 -1.54 37.54
C MET A 135 19.39 -2.05 37.01
N LEU A 136 20.41 -1.19 36.91
CA LEU A 136 21.78 -1.62 36.55
C LEU A 136 22.32 -2.60 37.60
N LYS A 137 22.17 -2.32 38.89
CA LYS A 137 22.53 -3.26 39.97
C LYS A 137 21.79 -4.60 39.83
N ILE A 138 20.48 -4.58 39.58
CA ILE A 138 19.68 -5.81 39.36
C ILE A 138 20.18 -6.57 38.11
N SER A 139 20.58 -5.85 37.05
CA SER A 139 21.18 -6.45 35.85
C SER A 139 22.46 -7.22 36.17
N HIS A 140 23.33 -6.67 37.02
CA HIS A 140 24.53 -7.39 37.51
C HIS A 140 24.17 -8.68 38.25
N ASP A 141 23.16 -8.63 39.12
CA ASP A 141 22.70 -9.80 39.85
C ASP A 141 22.11 -10.86 38.92
N MET A 142 21.28 -10.45 37.94
CA MET A 142 20.78 -11.36 36.90
C MET A 142 21.91 -12.00 36.08
N LYS A 143 22.97 -11.24 35.77
CA LYS A 143 24.13 -11.73 35.04
C LYS A 143 24.88 -12.83 35.79
N ARG A 144 24.98 -12.73 37.12
CA ARG A 144 25.55 -13.79 37.97
C ARG A 144 24.77 -15.10 37.85
N ASP A 145 23.46 -15.01 37.61
CA ASP A 145 22.57 -16.16 37.35
C ASP A 145 22.51 -16.59 35.86
N GLY A 146 23.45 -16.11 35.03
CA GLY A 146 23.54 -16.43 33.61
C GLY A 146 22.50 -15.74 32.73
N LYS A 147 21.75 -14.75 33.26
CA LYS A 147 20.73 -13.99 32.52
C LYS A 147 21.27 -12.60 32.20
N ARG A 148 21.28 -12.20 30.94
CA ARG A 148 21.74 -10.86 30.56
C ARG A 148 20.54 -9.98 30.23
N PHE A 149 20.43 -8.83 30.90
CA PHE A 149 19.36 -7.87 30.68
C PHE A 149 19.93 -6.45 30.67
N TYR A 150 19.63 -5.68 29.63
CA TYR A 150 20.23 -4.37 29.40
C TYR A 150 19.32 -3.22 29.83
N ILE A 151 19.93 -2.09 30.21
CA ILE A 151 19.24 -0.84 30.51
C ILE A 151 19.73 0.24 29.55
N SER A 152 18.80 1.03 29.03
CA SER A 152 19.05 2.27 28.29
C SER A 152 18.06 3.31 28.79
N ILE A 153 18.19 4.55 28.32
CA ILE A 153 17.32 5.65 28.69
C ILE A 153 16.59 6.23 27.46
N TYR A 154 15.38 6.73 27.68
CA TYR A 154 14.63 7.53 26.75
C TYR A 154 14.60 8.98 27.24
N TYR A 155 15.45 9.82 26.65
CA TYR A 155 15.53 11.23 27.03
C TYR A 155 14.27 11.97 26.58
N GLU A 156 13.43 12.31 27.55
CA GLU A 156 12.15 13.00 27.34
C GLU A 156 12.33 14.48 26.97
N GLY A 157 13.36 15.10 27.56
CA GLY A 157 13.65 16.52 27.48
C GLY A 157 12.54 17.43 28.05
N TYR A 158 12.87 18.71 28.21
CA TYR A 158 11.88 19.73 28.55
C TYR A 158 11.25 20.32 27.29
N GLU A 159 9.99 20.75 27.39
CA GLU A 159 9.23 21.37 26.29
C GLU A 159 9.97 22.55 25.63
N TYR A 160 10.80 23.27 26.40
CA TYR A 160 11.66 24.35 25.93
C TYR A 160 13.11 24.18 26.40
N SER A 161 13.72 23.04 26.07
CA SER A 161 15.14 22.80 26.41
C SER A 161 16.07 23.73 25.63
N THR A 162 17.09 24.29 26.27
CA THR A 162 18.20 24.96 25.58
C THR A 162 19.22 23.93 25.07
N LYS A 163 20.03 24.32 24.08
CA LYS A 163 21.17 23.51 23.61
C LYS A 163 22.10 23.09 24.75
N ARG A 164 22.33 24.00 25.70
CA ARG A 164 23.26 23.76 26.81
C ARG A 164 22.72 22.67 27.73
N GLU A 165 21.44 22.77 28.12
CA GLU A 165 20.79 21.76 28.97
C GLU A 165 20.79 20.39 28.30
N ALA A 166 20.42 20.31 27.02
CA ALA A 166 20.46 19.05 26.29
C ALA A 166 21.88 18.43 26.23
N VAL A 167 22.93 19.25 26.07
CA VAL A 167 24.31 18.77 26.13
C VAL A 167 24.68 18.30 27.54
N ASP A 168 24.35 19.09 28.56
CA ASP A 168 24.70 18.79 29.96
C ASP A 168 23.99 17.51 30.44
N ASP A 169 22.70 17.35 30.15
CA ASP A 169 21.90 16.18 30.52
C ASP A 169 22.36 14.90 29.81
N LEU A 170 22.58 14.95 28.50
CA LEU A 170 23.05 13.79 27.74
C LEU A 170 24.48 13.39 28.14
N CYS A 171 25.34 14.37 28.44
CA CYS A 171 26.67 14.09 28.99
C CYS A 171 26.61 13.44 30.36
N PHE A 172 25.76 13.95 31.26
CA PHE A 172 25.53 13.32 32.56
C PHE A 172 25.08 11.86 32.39
N ALA A 173 24.12 11.58 31.51
CA ALA A 173 23.65 10.21 31.28
C ALA A 173 24.77 9.28 30.78
N ILE A 174 25.66 9.76 29.91
CA ILE A 174 26.80 8.97 29.42
C ILE A 174 27.81 8.72 30.56
N GLU A 175 28.18 9.77 31.29
CA GLU A 175 29.16 9.69 32.38
C GLU A 175 28.67 8.80 33.53
N GLU A 176 27.39 8.91 33.88
CA GLU A 176 26.79 8.22 35.03
C GLU A 176 26.43 6.76 34.72
N PHE A 177 25.88 6.47 33.54
CA PHE A 177 25.30 5.15 33.25
C PHE A 177 26.09 4.33 32.23
N ALA A 178 26.65 4.97 31.20
CA ALA A 178 27.15 4.24 30.04
C ALA A 178 28.44 3.45 30.29
N GLY A 179 29.16 3.76 31.37
CA GLY A 179 30.29 2.96 31.84
C GLY A 179 29.91 1.55 32.29
N ASP A 180 28.67 1.36 32.75
CA ASP A 180 28.17 0.09 33.27
C ASP A 180 28.04 -0.98 32.14
N GLU A 181 28.30 -2.24 32.45
CA GLU A 181 28.17 -3.35 31.50
C GLU A 181 26.72 -3.81 31.27
N GLY A 182 25.83 -3.50 32.21
CA GLY A 182 24.39 -3.62 32.06
C GLY A 182 23.78 -2.53 31.18
N PHE A 183 24.54 -1.47 30.83
CA PHE A 183 24.05 -0.45 29.91
C PHE A 183 24.11 -0.94 28.46
N LEU A 184 23.05 -0.68 27.68
CA LEU A 184 22.94 -1.13 26.29
C LEU A 184 24.03 -0.52 25.41
N LYS A 185 24.77 -1.39 24.71
CA LYS A 185 25.83 -0.99 23.77
C LYS A 185 25.68 -1.71 22.43
N LEU A 186 25.87 -0.97 21.33
CA LEU A 186 25.95 -1.51 19.96
C LEU A 186 27.31 -1.18 19.38
N ASP A 187 28.03 -2.20 18.89
CA ASP A 187 29.42 -2.06 18.42
C ASP A 187 30.33 -1.34 19.45
N GLY A 188 30.13 -1.66 20.74
CA GLY A 188 30.84 -1.04 21.87
C GLY A 188 30.37 0.35 22.26
N LYS A 189 29.48 1.00 21.48
CA LYS A 189 29.00 2.37 21.73
C LYS A 189 27.72 2.36 22.56
N PRO A 190 27.57 3.26 23.57
CA PRO A 190 26.31 3.41 24.30
C PRO A 190 25.15 3.77 23.37
N VAL A 191 23.96 3.27 23.71
CA VAL A 191 22.72 3.60 22.98
C VAL A 191 21.80 4.38 23.90
N ILE A 192 21.33 5.54 23.42
CA ILE A 192 20.36 6.41 24.11
C ILE A 192 19.23 6.74 23.13
N PHE A 193 17.98 6.66 23.57
CA PHE A 193 16.83 7.04 22.77
C PHE A 193 16.45 8.50 23.06
N ILE A 194 15.98 9.23 22.06
CA ILE A 194 15.55 10.64 22.19
C ILE A 194 14.09 10.76 21.79
N TYR A 195 13.23 11.20 22.73
CA TYR A 195 11.79 11.31 22.48
C TYR A 195 11.45 12.49 21.57
N SER A 196 10.33 12.39 20.86
CA SER A 196 9.88 13.43 19.94
C SER A 196 9.65 14.77 20.63
N ARG A 197 9.28 14.81 21.91
CA ARG A 197 9.20 16.07 22.68
C ARG A 197 10.55 16.78 22.72
N ALA A 198 11.62 16.10 23.13
CA ALA A 198 12.97 16.64 23.10
C ALA A 198 13.39 17.03 21.68
N ILE A 199 13.13 16.16 20.70
CA ILE A 199 13.46 16.45 19.28
C ILE A 199 12.83 17.76 18.83
N ASN A 200 11.57 17.99 19.19
CA ASN A 200 10.82 19.17 18.77
C ASN A 200 11.11 20.42 19.60
N SER A 201 11.86 20.33 20.71
CA SER A 201 12.21 21.49 21.54
C SER A 201 13.35 22.34 20.95
N LEU A 202 14.07 21.83 19.94
CA LEU A 202 15.20 22.50 19.29
C LEU A 202 15.10 22.39 17.76
N SER A 203 15.75 23.32 17.05
CA SER A 203 15.86 23.23 15.58
C SER A 203 16.74 22.05 15.14
N LYS A 204 16.66 21.65 13.87
CA LYS A 204 17.50 20.58 13.32
C LYS A 204 19.00 20.92 13.39
N GLU A 205 19.33 22.19 13.14
CA GLU A 205 20.68 22.74 13.23
C GLU A 205 21.18 22.74 14.68
N ASP A 206 20.33 23.10 15.63
CA ASP A 206 20.67 23.05 17.05
C ASP A 206 20.92 21.62 17.53
N TRP A 207 20.10 20.66 17.10
CA TRP A 207 20.31 19.24 17.41
C TRP A 207 21.63 18.71 16.84
N LYS A 208 22.01 19.14 15.64
CA LYS A 208 23.32 18.81 15.07
C LYS A 208 24.45 19.30 15.97
N GLU A 209 24.37 20.55 16.43
CA GLU A 209 25.35 21.13 17.36
C GLU A 209 25.38 20.39 18.71
N VAL A 210 24.21 20.02 19.26
CA VAL A 210 24.10 19.24 20.51
C VAL A 210 24.81 17.89 20.36
N VAL A 211 24.47 17.12 19.33
CA VAL A 211 25.05 15.78 19.12
C VAL A 211 26.56 15.85 18.89
N GLU A 212 27.04 16.82 18.10
CA GLU A 212 28.47 17.04 17.89
C GLU A 212 29.20 17.39 19.20
N ARG A 213 28.61 18.24 20.04
CA ARG A 213 29.17 18.63 21.34
C ARG A 213 29.19 17.48 22.33
N VAL A 214 28.11 16.68 22.42
CA VAL A 214 28.07 15.51 23.29
C VAL A 214 29.14 14.50 22.88
N ARG A 215 29.22 14.16 21.58
CA ARG A 215 30.26 13.23 21.08
C ARG A 215 31.67 13.72 21.36
N LYS A 216 31.90 15.03 21.25
CA LYS A 216 33.22 15.64 21.52
C LYS A 216 33.55 15.69 23.01
N ARG A 217 32.59 15.98 23.88
CA ARG A 217 32.80 16.18 25.32
C ARG A 217 32.81 14.86 26.09
N CYS A 218 31.91 13.94 25.76
CA CYS A 218 31.52 12.82 26.62
C CYS A 218 31.71 11.45 25.96
N GLY A 219 32.21 11.41 24.71
CA GLY A 219 32.53 10.18 24.00
C GLY A 219 31.50 9.79 22.94
N ASP A 220 31.87 8.81 22.11
CA ASP A 220 31.02 8.38 21.00
C ASP A 220 29.77 7.63 21.48
N VAL A 221 28.62 7.95 20.91
CA VAL A 221 27.29 7.48 21.33
C VAL A 221 26.37 7.38 20.12
N VAL A 222 25.51 6.35 20.13
CA VAL A 222 24.45 6.16 19.14
C VAL A 222 23.14 6.65 19.73
N PHE A 223 22.57 7.67 19.10
CA PHE A 223 21.23 8.14 19.44
C PHE A 223 20.19 7.52 18.51
N ILE A 224 19.07 7.08 19.07
CA ILE A 224 17.91 6.62 18.31
C ILE A 224 16.79 7.66 18.47
N ALA A 225 16.52 8.42 17.41
CA ALA A 225 15.58 9.53 17.44
C ALA A 225 14.16 9.10 17.07
N ASP A 226 13.15 9.55 17.83
CA ASP A 226 11.74 9.44 17.47
C ASP A 226 11.39 10.40 16.32
N THR A 227 11.67 9.99 15.09
CA THR A 227 11.51 10.81 13.88
C THR A 227 11.26 9.95 12.66
N MET A 228 10.47 10.45 11.71
CA MET A 228 10.26 9.83 10.40
C MET A 228 11.22 10.34 9.32
N ASP A 229 12.02 11.35 9.61
CA ASP A 229 12.95 11.96 8.66
C ASP A 229 14.31 11.24 8.70
N GLY A 230 14.53 10.32 7.76
CA GLY A 230 15.77 9.54 7.67
C GLY A 230 17.02 10.39 7.44
N LYS A 231 16.91 11.57 6.79
CA LYS A 231 18.06 12.47 6.60
C LYS A 231 18.44 13.13 7.91
N PHE A 232 17.44 13.57 8.67
CA PHE A 232 17.65 14.14 9.99
C PHE A 232 18.19 13.10 10.96
N ALA A 233 17.70 11.85 10.90
CA ALA A 233 18.18 10.74 11.72
C ALA A 233 19.69 10.46 11.61
N ARG A 234 20.35 10.88 10.51
CA ARG A 234 21.80 10.70 10.30
C ARG A 234 22.65 11.36 11.38
N ILE A 235 22.19 12.46 11.97
CA ILE A 235 22.95 13.11 13.04
C ILE A 235 22.98 12.24 14.29
N PHE A 236 21.89 11.51 14.56
CA PHE A 236 21.70 10.66 15.74
C PHE A 236 22.34 9.27 15.56
N GLY A 237 22.16 8.66 14.39
CA GLY A 237 22.65 7.32 14.05
C GLY A 237 21.56 6.26 13.98
N GLY A 238 20.33 6.57 14.42
CA GLY A 238 19.17 5.70 14.27
C GLY A 238 17.84 6.45 14.40
N MET A 239 16.77 5.76 14.02
CA MET A 239 15.40 6.28 14.05
C MET A 239 14.40 5.23 14.49
N HIS A 240 13.31 5.70 15.09
CA HIS A 240 12.14 4.90 15.47
C HIS A 240 10.87 5.77 15.45
N VAL A 241 9.69 5.17 15.67
CA VAL A 241 8.40 5.89 15.79
C VAL A 241 7.68 5.38 17.04
N TYR A 242 7.67 6.18 18.10
CA TYR A 242 7.16 5.77 19.43
C TYR A 242 5.75 5.19 19.39
N ASN A 243 4.77 5.98 18.91
CA ASN A 243 3.35 5.62 18.88
C ASN A 243 2.89 5.29 17.45
N VAL A 244 3.15 4.06 16.98
CA VAL A 244 2.72 3.61 15.64
C VAL A 244 1.20 3.58 15.49
N CYS A 245 0.46 3.36 16.59
CA CYS A 245 -0.99 3.43 16.63
C CYS A 245 -1.51 4.85 16.37
N GLY A 246 -0.94 5.85 17.02
CA GLY A 246 -1.28 7.26 16.82
C GLY A 246 -0.83 7.80 15.46
N ALA A 247 0.37 7.43 15.02
CA ALA A 247 0.96 7.91 13.78
C ALA A 247 0.23 7.41 12.53
N PHE A 248 -0.17 6.13 12.51
CA PHE A 248 -0.75 5.50 11.32
C PHE A 248 -2.21 5.08 11.48
N ARG A 249 -2.76 5.12 12.71
CA ARG A 249 -4.16 4.86 13.07
C ARG A 249 -4.67 3.43 12.87
N LYS A 250 -4.41 2.80 11.72
CA LYS A 250 -4.94 1.48 11.34
C LYS A 250 -3.83 0.53 10.89
N LEU A 251 -4.01 -0.77 11.12
CA LEU A 251 -3.02 -1.79 10.80
C LEU A 251 -2.48 -1.73 9.35
N PRO A 252 -3.29 -1.54 8.29
CA PRO A 252 -2.76 -1.39 6.93
C PRO A 252 -1.78 -0.21 6.81
N ALA A 253 -2.12 0.94 7.39
CA ALA A 253 -1.25 2.11 7.39
C ALA A 253 -0.03 1.93 8.31
N MET A 254 -0.15 1.21 9.44
CA MET A 254 1.02 0.86 10.28
C MET A 254 1.99 -0.03 9.53
N LYS A 255 1.46 -1.05 8.84
CA LYS A 255 2.20 -1.92 7.93
C LYS A 255 2.91 -1.12 6.84
N VAL A 256 2.28 -0.07 6.35
CA VAL A 256 2.85 0.83 5.35
C VAL A 256 3.99 1.66 5.95
N GLY A 257 3.66 2.40 7.02
CA GLY A 257 4.55 3.28 7.74
C GLY A 257 5.82 2.57 8.20
N SER A 258 5.71 1.44 8.90
CA SER A 258 6.89 0.75 9.46
C SER A 258 7.88 0.26 8.39
N ARG A 259 7.41 -0.18 7.22
CA ARG A 259 8.35 -0.57 6.15
C ARG A 259 8.90 0.66 5.41
N PHE A 260 8.12 1.74 5.27
CA PHE A 260 8.62 3.01 4.77
C PHE A 260 9.75 3.57 5.66
N MET A 261 9.59 3.45 6.98
CA MET A 261 10.62 3.78 7.96
C MET A 261 11.90 2.95 7.77
N SER A 262 11.77 1.64 7.51
CA SER A 262 12.91 0.80 7.14
C SER A 262 13.62 1.28 5.87
N LEU A 263 12.86 1.70 4.84
CA LEU A 263 13.43 2.28 3.62
C LEU A 263 14.16 3.59 3.90
N GLN A 264 13.58 4.50 4.69
CA GLN A 264 14.23 5.74 5.10
C GLN A 264 15.55 5.49 5.80
N ALA A 265 15.57 4.52 6.71
CA ALA A 265 16.78 4.15 7.44
C ALA A 265 17.87 3.61 6.49
N LYS A 266 17.51 2.66 5.61
CA LYS A 266 18.42 2.08 4.60
C LYS A 266 18.98 3.14 3.65
N LEU A 267 18.15 4.05 3.13
CA LEU A 267 18.58 5.11 2.21
C LEU A 267 19.53 6.13 2.87
N ASN A 268 19.49 6.27 4.19
CA ASN A 268 20.26 7.25 4.92
C ASN A 268 21.40 6.65 5.77
N ASP A 269 21.58 5.33 5.72
CA ASP A 269 22.59 4.60 6.50
C ASP A 269 22.48 4.84 8.02
N VAL A 270 21.27 4.66 8.55
CA VAL A 270 20.99 4.77 9.99
C VAL A 270 20.29 3.51 10.49
N LEU A 271 20.38 3.27 11.79
CA LEU A 271 19.69 2.13 12.41
C LEU A 271 18.17 2.33 12.37
N TYR A 272 17.45 1.29 12.00
CA TYR A 272 16.00 1.22 12.15
C TYR A 272 15.61 0.39 13.38
N VAL A 273 15.03 1.06 14.37
CA VAL A 273 14.40 0.39 15.51
C VAL A 273 12.90 0.37 15.28
N MET A 274 12.33 -0.81 15.09
CA MET A 274 10.90 -0.95 14.79
C MET A 274 10.08 -1.06 16.07
N ASN A 275 9.10 -0.17 16.22
CA ASN A 275 8.12 -0.22 17.30
C ASN A 275 7.02 -1.26 17.04
N VAL A 276 6.68 -2.05 18.05
CA VAL A 276 5.50 -2.93 18.08
C VAL A 276 4.64 -2.60 19.29
N MET A 277 3.32 -2.57 19.13
CA MET A 277 2.36 -2.14 20.17
C MET A 277 1.15 -3.06 20.23
N PRO A 278 0.63 -3.40 21.42
CA PRO A 278 -0.53 -4.27 21.54
C PRO A 278 -1.84 -3.57 21.14
N GLY A 279 -1.90 -2.25 21.30
CA GLY A 279 -3.00 -1.33 20.98
C GLY A 279 -2.66 0.04 21.54
N TYR A 280 -3.65 0.92 21.64
CA TYR A 280 -3.49 2.25 22.26
C TYR A 280 -4.86 2.78 22.71
N ASP A 281 -4.95 3.37 23.89
CA ASP A 281 -6.15 4.03 24.39
C ASP A 281 -5.76 5.07 25.45
N ASP A 282 -5.82 6.36 25.08
CA ASP A 282 -5.59 7.49 26.02
C ASP A 282 -6.89 8.21 26.42
N THR A 283 -8.05 7.58 26.17
CA THR A 283 -9.36 8.21 26.41
C THR A 283 -9.67 8.46 27.89
N HIS A 284 -8.93 7.80 28.79
CA HIS A 284 -9.04 8.02 30.24
C HIS A 284 -8.36 9.31 30.70
N VAL A 285 -7.31 9.75 29.99
CA VAL A 285 -6.45 10.87 30.41
C VAL A 285 -6.52 12.09 29.47
N ARG A 286 -7.08 11.96 28.25
CA ARG A 286 -7.17 13.05 27.27
C ARG A 286 -8.59 13.27 26.76
N VAL A 287 -8.92 14.55 26.50
CA VAL A 287 -10.21 14.97 25.92
C VAL A 287 -9.97 15.98 24.78
N PRO A 288 -10.27 15.65 23.51
CA PRO A 288 -10.67 14.32 23.04
C PRO A 288 -9.48 13.33 23.08
N GLY A 289 -9.73 12.12 23.58
CA GLY A 289 -8.78 11.00 23.48
C GLY A 289 -8.93 10.19 22.19
N PHE A 290 -8.06 9.20 22.02
CA PHE A 290 -7.92 8.35 20.85
C PHE A 290 -7.71 6.88 21.27
N LYS A 291 -8.33 5.96 20.51
CA LYS A 291 -8.26 4.51 20.74
C LYS A 291 -8.01 3.71 19.46
N VAL A 292 -7.17 2.70 19.59
CA VAL A 292 -6.95 1.58 18.66
C VAL A 292 -7.06 0.29 19.45
N ASP A 293 -8.06 -0.53 19.14
CA ASP A 293 -8.30 -1.79 19.83
C ASP A 293 -7.13 -2.78 19.65
N ARG A 294 -6.86 -3.59 20.67
CA ARG A 294 -5.85 -4.64 20.62
C ARG A 294 -6.26 -5.84 19.75
N GLU A 295 -7.53 -5.92 19.36
CA GLU A 295 -8.18 -7.00 18.62
C GLU A 295 -7.87 -8.38 19.22
N LYS A 296 -7.97 -8.51 20.55
CA LYS A 296 -7.62 -9.73 21.31
C LYS A 296 -6.20 -10.26 20.99
N GLY A 297 -5.27 -9.35 20.70
CA GLY A 297 -3.86 -9.65 20.38
C GLY A 297 -3.54 -9.72 18.89
N LYS A 298 -4.54 -9.69 18.00
CA LYS A 298 -4.33 -9.79 16.54
C LYS A 298 -3.51 -8.62 16.00
N LEU A 299 -3.74 -7.39 16.47
CA LEU A 299 -2.91 -6.24 16.08
C LEU A 299 -1.43 -6.48 16.39
N TYR A 300 -1.14 -6.93 17.62
CA TYR A 300 0.21 -7.22 18.07
C TYR A 300 0.89 -8.32 17.23
N GLU A 301 0.17 -9.41 16.95
CA GLU A 301 0.69 -10.50 16.11
C GLU A 301 0.99 -10.04 14.67
N GLU A 302 0.15 -9.17 14.10
CA GLU A 302 0.37 -8.65 12.75
C GLU A 302 1.58 -7.72 12.67
N LEU A 303 1.86 -6.93 13.71
CA LEU A 303 3.09 -6.13 13.80
C LEU A 303 4.33 -7.01 14.01
N TRP A 304 4.23 -8.12 14.75
CA TRP A 304 5.33 -9.08 14.86
C TRP A 304 5.58 -9.88 13.58
N LYS A 305 4.54 -10.23 12.83
CA LYS A 305 4.70 -10.81 11.47
C LYS A 305 5.44 -9.82 10.57
N LEU A 306 5.14 -8.54 10.72
CA LEU A 306 5.82 -7.48 9.98
C LEU A 306 7.31 -7.34 10.37
N VAL A 307 7.66 -7.52 11.65
CA VAL A 307 9.06 -7.59 12.10
C VAL A 307 9.83 -8.70 11.36
N LEU A 308 9.23 -9.89 11.20
CA LEU A 308 9.86 -11.00 10.46
C LEU A 308 10.07 -10.69 8.98
N GLU A 309 9.20 -9.89 8.40
CA GLU A 309 9.27 -9.48 6.99
C GLU A 309 10.32 -8.39 6.77
N ILE A 310 10.33 -7.36 7.62
CA ILE A 310 11.25 -6.22 7.51
C ILE A 310 12.67 -6.59 7.93
N ASP A 311 12.78 -7.44 8.95
CA ASP A 311 14.00 -7.74 9.69
C ASP A 311 14.75 -6.47 10.18
N PRO A 312 14.14 -5.64 11.05
CA PRO A 312 14.72 -4.37 11.51
C PRO A 312 15.99 -4.59 12.33
N ASP A 313 16.75 -3.53 12.64
CA ASP A 313 18.01 -3.68 13.38
C ASP A 313 17.76 -4.07 14.83
N LEU A 314 16.76 -3.43 15.43
CA LEU A 314 16.22 -3.75 16.75
C LEU A 314 14.69 -3.70 16.71
N VAL A 315 14.06 -4.39 17.65
CA VAL A 315 12.63 -4.24 17.94
C VAL A 315 12.50 -3.54 19.28
N ILE A 316 11.56 -2.61 19.39
CA ILE A 316 11.19 -2.01 20.68
C ILE A 316 9.68 -2.10 20.87
N ILE A 317 9.25 -2.48 22.07
CA ILE A 317 7.84 -2.60 22.42
C ILE A 317 7.41 -1.29 23.07
N THR A 318 6.39 -0.64 22.50
CA THR A 318 5.66 0.44 23.17
C THR A 318 4.37 -0.16 23.73
N SER A 319 4.30 -0.52 25.01
CA SER A 319 5.30 -0.32 26.08
C SER A 319 5.31 -1.50 27.06
N TRP A 320 6.26 -1.54 28.01
CA TRP A 320 6.14 -2.44 29.16
C TRP A 320 4.93 -2.05 30.01
N ASN A 321 4.84 -0.80 30.46
CA ASN A 321 3.90 -0.35 31.49
C ASN A 321 3.41 1.11 31.35
N GLU A 322 3.16 1.60 30.13
CA GLU A 322 2.50 2.91 29.94
C GLU A 322 0.98 2.81 30.07
N TRP A 323 0.54 2.69 31.32
CA TRP A 323 -0.87 2.48 31.69
C TRP A 323 -1.77 3.64 31.27
N HIS A 324 -1.26 4.88 31.13
CA HIS A 324 -2.08 6.03 30.70
C HIS A 324 -2.48 5.95 29.22
N GLU A 325 -1.69 5.24 28.41
CA GLU A 325 -1.91 5.11 26.97
C GLU A 325 -2.50 3.74 26.59
N GLY A 326 -2.80 2.86 27.55
CA GLY A 326 -3.33 1.52 27.28
C GLY A 326 -2.46 0.71 26.29
N SER A 327 -1.14 0.93 26.35
CA SER A 327 -0.17 0.33 25.42
C SER A 327 0.68 -0.76 26.07
N GLU A 328 0.46 -1.03 27.36
CA GLU A 328 1.29 -1.90 28.17
C GLU A 328 1.17 -3.39 27.79
N ILE A 329 2.29 -4.11 27.91
CA ILE A 329 2.33 -5.58 27.83
C ILE A 329 2.55 -6.23 29.19
N GLU A 330 2.78 -5.43 30.24
CA GLU A 330 2.75 -5.88 31.63
C GLU A 330 1.43 -6.62 31.89
N PRO A 331 1.44 -7.73 32.66
CA PRO A 331 0.21 -8.46 32.93
C PRO A 331 -0.84 -7.59 33.58
N SER A 332 -2.03 -7.57 32.99
CA SER A 332 -3.19 -6.82 33.48
C SER A 332 -4.31 -7.76 33.92
N GLU A 333 -5.32 -7.25 34.64
CA GLU A 333 -6.52 -8.01 34.97
C GLU A 333 -7.32 -8.38 33.70
N GLU A 334 -7.32 -7.49 32.71
CA GLU A 334 -8.05 -7.61 31.45
C GLU A 334 -7.43 -8.66 30.51
N TYR A 335 -6.10 -8.73 30.44
CA TYR A 335 -5.39 -9.56 29.45
C TYR A 335 -4.52 -10.66 30.06
N GLY A 336 -4.37 -10.69 31.38
CA GLY A 336 -3.50 -11.62 32.10
C GLY A 336 -2.10 -11.62 31.49
N ASN A 337 -1.56 -12.82 31.22
CA ASN A 337 -0.22 -12.98 30.61
C ASN A 337 -0.24 -13.08 29.08
N LEU A 338 -1.31 -12.68 28.39
CA LEU A 338 -1.44 -12.85 26.93
C LEU A 338 -0.27 -12.21 26.17
N TYR A 339 0.01 -10.94 26.44
CA TYR A 339 1.03 -10.20 25.69
C TYR A 339 2.44 -10.72 25.95
N LEU A 340 2.78 -11.10 27.19
CA LEU A 340 4.07 -11.75 27.46
C LEU A 340 4.24 -13.08 26.70
N LYS A 341 3.16 -13.88 26.56
CA LYS A 341 3.19 -15.13 25.76
C LYS A 341 3.39 -14.84 24.27
N LEU A 342 2.72 -13.81 23.74
CA LEU A 342 2.88 -13.39 22.35
C LEU A 342 4.29 -12.83 22.09
N THR A 343 4.82 -11.97 22.96
CA THR A 343 6.19 -11.47 22.88
C THR A 343 7.18 -12.62 22.85
N LYS A 344 7.04 -13.61 23.75
CA LYS A 344 7.91 -14.80 23.78
C LYS A 344 7.89 -15.57 22.48
N LYS A 345 6.70 -15.86 21.96
CA LYS A 345 6.49 -16.58 20.69
C LYS A 345 7.21 -15.88 19.53
N TRP A 346 6.98 -14.57 19.37
CA TRP A 346 7.47 -13.84 18.21
C TRP A 346 8.93 -13.40 18.32
N ALA A 347 9.38 -12.95 19.49
CA ALA A 347 10.78 -12.62 19.76
C ALA A 347 11.69 -13.84 19.54
N THR A 348 11.29 -15.01 20.07
CA THR A 348 12.04 -16.27 19.87
C THR A 348 12.12 -16.63 18.38
N ARG A 349 11.00 -16.52 17.66
CA ARG A 349 10.97 -16.80 16.22
C ARG A 349 11.90 -15.87 15.44
N TRP A 350 11.82 -14.57 15.70
CA TRP A 350 12.63 -13.57 15.01
C TRP A 350 14.12 -13.73 15.32
N LYS A 351 14.51 -13.97 16.57
CA LYS A 351 15.91 -14.19 16.95
C LYS A 351 16.53 -15.44 16.29
N ASN A 352 15.73 -16.46 16.00
CA ASN A 352 16.18 -17.73 15.40
C ASN A 352 16.13 -17.76 13.86
N GLU A 353 15.57 -16.74 13.20
CA GLU A 353 15.45 -16.71 11.73
C GLU A 353 16.87 -16.59 11.10
N LYS A 354 17.26 -17.48 10.18
CA LYS A 354 18.51 -17.32 9.42
C LYS A 354 18.42 -16.06 8.57
N ASN A 355 19.48 -15.24 8.52
CA ASN A 355 19.54 -14.03 7.69
C ASN A 355 19.03 -14.35 6.27
N ARG A 356 17.79 -13.92 5.95
CA ARG A 356 17.32 -13.90 4.57
C ARG A 356 18.08 -12.77 3.91
N SER A 357 19.16 -13.08 3.22
CA SER A 357 19.65 -12.14 2.22
C SER A 357 18.51 -11.94 1.23
N SER A 358 17.97 -10.74 1.16
CA SER A 358 17.04 -10.25 0.15
C SER A 358 17.74 -10.25 -1.23
N SER A 359 18.13 -11.43 -1.68
CA SER A 359 18.93 -11.64 -2.87
C SER A 359 18.00 -12.23 -3.91
N ASN A 360 17.49 -11.38 -4.80
CA ASN A 360 16.60 -11.70 -5.92
C ASN A 360 17.27 -12.56 -7.03
N GLY A 361 18.22 -13.42 -6.67
CA GLY A 361 18.89 -14.38 -7.54
C GLY A 361 19.57 -15.49 -6.73
N THR A 362 19.76 -16.67 -7.32
CA THR A 362 20.42 -17.83 -6.68
C THR A 362 21.87 -17.54 -6.25
N ASP A 363 22.53 -16.56 -6.89
CA ASP A 363 23.86 -16.04 -6.56
C ASP A 363 23.83 -14.60 -6.01
N GLY A 364 22.63 -14.02 -5.88
CA GLY A 364 22.37 -12.68 -5.37
C GLY A 364 22.71 -11.50 -6.27
N PHE A 365 22.87 -11.71 -7.58
CA PHE A 365 22.99 -10.63 -8.57
C PHE A 365 21.81 -10.60 -9.54
N THR A 366 21.46 -9.39 -10.00
CA THR A 366 20.66 -9.16 -11.20
C THR A 366 21.60 -8.94 -12.39
N TYR A 367 21.49 -9.78 -13.41
CA TYR A 367 22.20 -9.60 -14.67
C TYR A 367 21.44 -8.63 -15.56
N VAL A 368 22.19 -7.73 -16.21
CA VAL A 368 21.63 -6.65 -17.04
C VAL A 368 22.24 -6.78 -18.42
N LEU A 369 21.45 -7.26 -19.38
CA LEU A 369 21.84 -7.30 -20.78
C LEU A 369 21.53 -5.94 -21.40
N ASP A 370 22.57 -5.14 -21.58
CA ASP A 370 22.46 -3.76 -22.03
C ASP A 370 22.83 -3.64 -23.51
N LEU A 371 21.78 -3.47 -24.33
CA LEU A 371 21.83 -3.40 -25.79
C LEU A 371 21.41 -2.02 -26.31
N SER A 372 21.34 -0.99 -25.45
CA SER A 372 20.77 0.33 -25.81
C SER A 372 21.47 1.02 -26.97
N ASP A 373 22.72 0.65 -27.25
CA ASP A 373 23.57 1.27 -28.27
C ASP A 373 23.75 0.37 -29.51
N GLN A 374 22.93 -0.68 -29.66
CA GLN A 374 23.08 -1.70 -30.70
C GLN A 374 21.83 -1.80 -31.58
N PHE A 375 22.03 -2.04 -32.88
CA PHE A 375 20.95 -2.45 -33.77
C PHE A 375 20.69 -3.95 -33.58
N ILE A 376 19.47 -4.29 -33.15
CA ILE A 376 19.07 -5.68 -32.90
C ILE A 376 18.07 -6.10 -33.97
N ARG A 377 18.37 -7.17 -34.70
CA ARG A 377 17.41 -7.76 -35.65
C ARG A 377 16.22 -8.36 -34.91
N TYR A 378 15.08 -8.49 -35.58
CA TYR A 378 13.88 -9.04 -34.95
C TYR A 378 14.06 -10.48 -34.43
N ASP A 379 14.68 -11.35 -35.21
CA ASP A 379 14.97 -12.74 -34.83
C ASP A 379 15.93 -12.83 -33.63
N GLU A 380 16.98 -12.00 -33.62
CA GLU A 380 17.87 -11.88 -32.46
C GLU A 380 17.12 -11.36 -31.23
N GLY A 381 16.27 -10.34 -31.39
CA GLY A 381 15.43 -9.80 -30.32
C GLY A 381 14.47 -10.86 -29.74
N LEU A 382 13.90 -11.71 -30.59
CA LEU A 382 13.05 -12.82 -30.16
C LEU A 382 13.84 -13.86 -29.35
N ALA A 383 15.04 -14.22 -29.81
CA ALA A 383 15.95 -15.11 -29.10
C ALA A 383 16.36 -14.54 -27.73
N ILE A 384 16.64 -13.24 -27.65
CA ILE A 384 16.94 -12.52 -26.40
C ILE A 384 15.76 -12.58 -25.43
N LYS A 385 14.53 -12.26 -25.89
CA LYS A 385 13.34 -12.29 -25.03
C LYS A 385 13.02 -13.71 -24.56
N ALA A 386 13.23 -14.73 -25.39
CA ALA A 386 13.10 -16.12 -24.97
C ALA A 386 14.12 -16.51 -23.90
N LEU A 387 15.40 -16.16 -24.08
CA LEU A 387 16.43 -16.38 -23.06
C LEU A 387 16.06 -15.67 -21.75
N GLN A 388 15.61 -14.42 -21.82
CA GLN A 388 15.14 -13.67 -20.66
C GLN A 388 14.02 -14.42 -19.92
N GLY A 389 13.01 -14.88 -20.65
CA GLY A 389 11.91 -15.64 -20.07
C GLY A 389 12.36 -16.94 -19.40
N ILE A 390 13.25 -17.71 -20.06
CA ILE A 390 13.81 -18.96 -19.53
C ILE A 390 14.57 -18.70 -18.22
N VAL A 391 15.42 -17.68 -18.18
CA VAL A 391 16.22 -17.33 -16.99
C VAL A 391 15.32 -16.87 -15.84
N ASN A 392 14.31 -16.06 -16.15
CA ASN A 392 13.43 -15.48 -15.15
C ASN A 392 12.38 -16.46 -14.59
N LYS A 393 12.23 -17.67 -15.16
CA LYS A 393 11.46 -18.77 -14.53
C LYS A 393 11.89 -19.03 -13.09
N LYS A 394 13.16 -18.80 -12.74
CA LYS A 394 13.73 -19.04 -11.40
C LYS A 394 13.82 -17.79 -10.51
N GLY A 395 13.31 -16.63 -10.94
CA GLY A 395 13.38 -15.36 -10.20
C GLY A 395 13.81 -14.18 -11.06
N ALA A 396 13.77 -12.96 -10.53
CA ALA A 396 14.13 -11.72 -11.24
C ALA A 396 15.65 -11.59 -11.48
N ARG A 397 16.17 -12.37 -12.44
CA ARG A 397 17.62 -12.58 -12.63
C ARG A 397 18.20 -11.92 -13.87
N LEU A 398 17.43 -11.78 -14.95
CA LEU A 398 17.86 -11.12 -16.19
C LEU A 398 16.92 -9.98 -16.56
N TYR A 399 17.47 -8.76 -16.54
CA TYR A 399 16.85 -7.54 -17.06
C TYR A 399 17.49 -7.21 -18.41
N VAL A 400 16.70 -6.82 -19.40
CA VAL A 400 17.18 -6.48 -20.74
C VAL A 400 16.88 -5.02 -21.03
N ILE A 401 17.89 -4.26 -21.43
CA ILE A 401 17.75 -2.86 -21.87
C ILE A 401 17.87 -2.83 -23.39
N MET A 402 16.76 -2.61 -24.09
CA MET A 402 16.73 -2.43 -25.54
C MET A 402 16.43 -0.99 -25.94
N ASP A 403 15.74 -0.23 -25.09
CA ASP A 403 15.35 1.15 -25.35
C ASP A 403 15.50 2.08 -24.14
N SER A 404 15.09 3.34 -24.30
CA SER A 404 15.15 4.36 -23.25
C SER A 404 14.17 4.11 -22.10
N SER A 405 13.03 3.46 -22.34
CA SER A 405 12.04 3.13 -21.32
C SER A 405 12.58 2.03 -20.40
N ASP A 406 13.17 0.98 -20.98
CA ASP A 406 13.85 -0.08 -20.22
C ASP A 406 14.94 0.51 -19.32
N LYS A 407 15.75 1.43 -19.88
CA LYS A 407 16.85 2.10 -19.16
C LYS A 407 16.33 2.99 -18.03
N TYR A 408 15.26 3.72 -18.27
CA TYR A 408 14.60 4.57 -17.28
C TYR A 408 14.16 3.74 -16.06
N TRP A 409 13.39 2.68 -16.27
CA TRP A 409 12.91 1.84 -15.16
C TRP A 409 14.03 1.11 -14.45
N PHE A 410 15.01 0.60 -15.20
CA PHE A 410 16.17 -0.04 -14.60
C PHE A 410 16.90 0.87 -13.62
N GLU A 411 17.23 2.10 -14.03
CA GLU A 411 17.94 3.04 -13.15
C GLU A 411 17.08 3.47 -11.96
N ARG A 412 15.76 3.65 -12.14
CA ARG A 412 14.85 3.94 -11.02
C ARG A 412 14.76 2.80 -10.01
N ILE A 413 14.65 1.55 -10.47
CA ILE A 413 14.58 0.37 -9.62
C ILE A 413 15.91 0.15 -8.90
N LYS A 414 17.02 0.23 -9.62
CA LYS A 414 18.38 0.15 -9.06
C LYS A 414 18.61 1.19 -7.99
N LYS A 415 18.21 2.45 -8.23
CA LYS A 415 18.31 3.54 -7.28
C LYS A 415 17.41 3.34 -6.06
N THR A 416 16.19 2.88 -6.25
CA THR A 416 15.17 2.79 -5.18
C THR A 416 15.39 1.57 -4.29
N PHE A 417 15.77 0.43 -4.88
CA PHE A 417 15.83 -0.87 -4.19
C PHE A 417 17.26 -1.43 -4.03
N GLY A 418 18.29 -0.76 -4.54
CA GLY A 418 19.70 -1.11 -4.28
C GLY A 418 20.16 -2.43 -4.89
N LEU A 419 19.93 -2.62 -6.20
CA LEU A 419 20.29 -3.87 -6.90
C LEU A 419 21.81 -4.09 -6.99
N LYS A 420 22.25 -5.32 -6.68
CA LYS A 420 23.59 -5.80 -7.07
C LYS A 420 23.54 -6.26 -8.52
N ILE A 421 24.33 -5.64 -9.38
CA ILE A 421 24.23 -5.85 -10.83
C ILE A 421 25.49 -6.44 -11.46
N LYS A 422 25.30 -7.20 -12.54
CA LYS A 422 26.36 -7.62 -13.48
C LYS A 422 25.93 -7.24 -14.89
N ILE A 423 26.72 -6.43 -15.58
CA ILE A 423 26.40 -5.96 -16.94
C ILE A 423 26.90 -6.98 -17.96
N ILE A 424 26.05 -7.31 -18.93
CA ILE A 424 26.34 -8.13 -20.11
C ILE A 424 26.11 -7.26 -21.34
N LYS A 425 26.96 -7.38 -22.37
CA LYS A 425 26.93 -6.52 -23.56
C LYS A 425 26.58 -7.24 -24.87
N SER A 426 26.38 -8.57 -24.84
CA SER A 426 26.02 -9.34 -26.03
C SER A 426 25.09 -10.51 -25.68
N PHE A 427 24.24 -10.91 -26.65
CA PHE A 427 23.41 -12.10 -26.52
C PHE A 427 24.24 -13.37 -26.33
N ASN A 428 25.35 -13.50 -27.06
CA ASN A 428 26.28 -14.63 -26.94
C ASN A 428 26.83 -14.82 -25.52
N ASP A 429 27.20 -13.72 -24.86
CA ASP A 429 27.71 -13.81 -23.49
C ASP A 429 26.60 -14.13 -22.49
N ALA A 430 25.40 -13.59 -22.69
CA ALA A 430 24.23 -13.97 -21.90
C ALA A 430 23.92 -15.47 -22.06
N LEU A 431 23.92 -15.98 -23.29
CA LEU A 431 23.68 -17.39 -23.58
C LEU A 431 24.75 -18.30 -22.95
N LYS A 432 26.03 -17.89 -22.96
CA LYS A 432 27.11 -18.63 -22.26
C LYS A 432 26.89 -18.67 -20.74
N ILE A 433 26.54 -17.53 -20.13
CA ILE A 433 26.28 -17.44 -18.68
C ILE A 433 25.14 -18.36 -18.27
N PHE A 434 24.08 -18.41 -19.08
CA PHE A 434 22.85 -19.14 -18.76
C PHE A 434 22.70 -20.46 -19.54
N LYS A 435 23.78 -20.98 -20.14
CA LYS A 435 23.75 -22.19 -21.01
C LYS A 435 23.06 -23.38 -20.34
N ASN A 436 23.28 -23.57 -19.03
CA ASN A 436 22.72 -24.69 -18.27
C ASN A 436 21.20 -24.59 -18.03
N GLU A 437 20.58 -23.47 -18.38
CA GLU A 437 19.14 -23.25 -18.24
C GLU A 437 18.38 -23.45 -19.55
N VAL A 438 19.11 -23.45 -20.67
CA VAL A 438 18.62 -23.66 -22.04
C VAL A 438 18.79 -25.13 -22.40
N LYS A 439 17.71 -25.77 -22.89
CA LYS A 439 17.75 -27.19 -23.30
C LYS A 439 18.15 -27.39 -24.76
N GLY A 440 17.98 -26.38 -25.60
CA GLY A 440 18.28 -26.46 -27.04
C GLY A 440 17.70 -25.27 -27.80
N CYS A 441 17.49 -25.44 -29.10
CA CYS A 441 16.86 -24.45 -29.97
C CYS A 441 15.64 -25.03 -30.70
N VAL A 442 14.80 -24.12 -31.19
CA VAL A 442 13.64 -24.44 -32.01
C VAL A 442 13.63 -23.54 -33.24
N LEU A 443 13.35 -24.12 -34.42
CA LEU A 443 13.53 -23.44 -35.70
C LEU A 443 12.20 -22.97 -36.30
N TYR A 444 12.18 -21.73 -36.81
CA TYR A 444 11.01 -21.07 -37.41
C TYR A 444 11.39 -20.18 -38.59
N ASP A 445 10.42 -19.77 -39.43
CA ASP A 445 10.62 -18.86 -40.55
C ASP A 445 9.83 -17.55 -40.35
N LEU A 446 10.50 -16.40 -40.48
CA LEU A 446 9.87 -15.07 -40.39
C LEU A 446 8.90 -14.78 -41.53
N LYS A 447 8.97 -15.51 -42.65
CA LYS A 447 8.02 -15.38 -43.77
C LYS A 447 6.60 -15.76 -43.36
N ASN A 448 6.47 -16.70 -42.42
CA ASN A 448 5.20 -17.17 -41.91
C ASN A 448 4.93 -16.51 -40.56
N VAL A 449 4.25 -15.36 -40.58
CA VAL A 449 4.12 -14.48 -39.40
C VAL A 449 3.56 -15.18 -38.15
N TRP A 450 2.68 -16.18 -38.33
CA TRP A 450 2.11 -16.97 -37.23
C TRP A 450 3.12 -17.90 -36.53
N GLU A 451 4.19 -18.33 -37.23
CA GLU A 451 5.22 -19.17 -36.63
C GLU A 451 5.93 -18.46 -35.47
N VAL A 452 5.99 -17.12 -35.48
CA VAL A 452 6.59 -16.33 -34.41
C VAL A 452 5.86 -16.51 -33.06
N ASN A 453 4.53 -16.51 -33.09
CA ASN A 453 3.73 -16.73 -31.89
C ASN A 453 3.79 -18.19 -31.44
N LEU A 454 3.71 -19.12 -32.41
CA LEU A 454 3.85 -20.55 -32.16
C LEU A 454 5.18 -20.86 -31.45
N ILE A 455 6.28 -20.35 -31.99
CA ILE A 455 7.62 -20.62 -31.48
C ILE A 455 7.85 -19.98 -30.12
N THR A 456 7.21 -18.84 -29.82
CA THR A 456 7.29 -18.21 -28.50
C THR A 456 6.64 -19.09 -27.42
N THR A 457 5.46 -19.65 -27.69
CA THR A 457 4.80 -20.59 -26.76
C THR A 457 5.69 -21.83 -26.52
N ILE A 458 6.19 -22.43 -27.61
CA ILE A 458 7.02 -23.64 -27.57
C ILE A 458 8.35 -23.39 -26.85
N SER A 459 8.94 -22.20 -27.02
CA SER A 459 10.20 -21.82 -26.36
C SER A 459 10.09 -21.86 -24.84
N GLY A 460 8.93 -21.49 -24.28
CA GLY A 460 8.63 -21.64 -22.86
C GLY A 460 8.65 -23.11 -22.43
N ILE A 461 7.78 -23.91 -23.07
CA ILE A 461 7.53 -25.32 -22.73
C ILE A 461 8.84 -26.14 -22.83
N LEU A 462 9.57 -25.99 -23.94
CA LEU A 462 10.78 -26.75 -24.19
C LEU A 462 12.04 -26.12 -23.59
N LYS A 463 11.95 -24.89 -23.04
CA LYS A 463 13.10 -24.10 -22.57
C LYS A 463 14.16 -23.97 -23.66
N ALA A 464 13.71 -23.55 -24.84
CA ALA A 464 14.50 -23.53 -26.06
C ALA A 464 14.61 -22.12 -26.63
N ILE A 465 15.71 -21.82 -27.31
CA ILE A 465 15.91 -20.55 -28.00
C ILE A 465 15.29 -20.63 -29.40
N PRO A 466 14.37 -19.71 -29.78
CA PRO A 466 13.85 -19.64 -31.13
C PRO A 466 14.90 -19.04 -32.08
N LEU A 467 15.19 -19.74 -33.17
CA LEU A 467 16.17 -19.32 -34.17
C LEU A 467 15.65 -19.52 -35.59
N THR A 468 16.10 -18.70 -36.53
CA THR A 468 15.82 -18.86 -37.97
C THR A 468 16.80 -19.86 -38.63
N ASP A 469 17.99 -20.01 -38.04
CA ASP A 469 19.07 -20.94 -38.38
C ASP A 469 19.68 -21.61 -37.12
N ALA A 470 20.52 -22.63 -37.29
CA ALA A 470 21.03 -23.43 -36.17
C ALA A 470 22.43 -22.97 -35.69
N ASP A 471 22.65 -21.66 -35.59
CA ASP A 471 24.00 -21.06 -35.53
C ASP A 471 24.65 -20.96 -34.13
N TYR A 472 24.09 -21.63 -33.11
CA TYR A 472 24.49 -21.45 -31.70
C TYR A 472 24.99 -22.72 -30.97
N ASP A 473 25.31 -23.79 -31.70
CA ASP A 473 25.73 -25.09 -31.09
C ASP A 473 24.73 -25.58 -30.02
N LEU A 474 23.44 -25.43 -30.32
CA LEU A 474 22.33 -25.89 -29.50
C LEU A 474 21.65 -27.08 -30.21
N PRO A 475 21.26 -28.13 -29.48
CA PRO A 475 20.51 -29.23 -30.08
C PRO A 475 19.15 -28.72 -30.58
N ILE A 476 18.81 -29.07 -31.82
CA ILE A 476 17.50 -28.76 -32.41
C ILE A 476 16.45 -29.67 -31.75
N LEU A 477 15.56 -29.07 -30.97
CA LEU A 477 14.48 -29.79 -30.29
C LEU A 477 13.22 -29.90 -31.13
N LEU A 478 12.95 -28.89 -31.97
CA LEU A 478 11.81 -28.86 -32.88
C LEU A 478 12.10 -27.92 -34.05
N ASP A 479 11.69 -28.31 -35.26
CA ASP A 479 11.66 -27.44 -36.43
C ASP A 479 10.21 -27.34 -36.93
N ILE A 480 9.68 -26.13 -37.02
CA ILE A 480 8.30 -25.87 -37.48
C ILE A 480 8.23 -25.18 -38.84
N ARG A 481 9.38 -24.92 -39.47
CA ARG A 481 9.47 -24.16 -40.73
C ARG A 481 8.62 -24.81 -41.81
N GLY A 482 7.64 -24.07 -42.33
CA GLY A 482 6.80 -24.52 -43.43
C GLY A 482 5.86 -25.69 -43.11
N LYS A 483 5.66 -26.02 -41.83
CA LYS A 483 4.75 -27.12 -41.44
C LYS A 483 3.28 -26.78 -41.65
N PHE A 484 2.91 -25.51 -41.54
CA PHE A 484 1.51 -25.09 -41.55
C PHE A 484 1.19 -24.17 -42.73
N PRO A 485 0.06 -24.37 -43.41
CA PRO A 485 -0.31 -23.57 -44.57
C PRO A 485 -0.87 -22.18 -44.21
N ASN A 486 -1.32 -21.98 -42.97
CA ASN A 486 -1.89 -20.73 -42.45
C ASN A 486 -1.91 -20.72 -40.91
N GLU A 487 -2.26 -19.56 -40.35
CA GLU A 487 -2.35 -19.29 -38.91
C GLU A 487 -3.39 -20.13 -38.17
N ILE A 488 -4.54 -20.44 -38.79
CA ILE A 488 -5.62 -21.22 -38.16
C ILE A 488 -5.13 -22.64 -37.89
N GLU A 489 -4.52 -23.28 -38.88
CA GLU A 489 -4.01 -24.64 -38.74
C GLU A 489 -2.81 -24.70 -37.77
N ALA A 490 -1.96 -23.67 -37.76
CA ALA A 490 -0.87 -23.56 -36.80
C ALA A 490 -1.37 -23.45 -35.35
N TYR A 491 -2.35 -22.57 -35.09
CA TYR A 491 -2.90 -22.37 -33.74
C TYR A 491 -3.77 -23.54 -33.28
N ARG A 492 -4.49 -24.22 -34.18
CA ARG A 492 -5.17 -25.49 -33.85
C ARG A 492 -4.17 -26.54 -33.39
N TRP A 493 -3.10 -26.73 -34.16
CA TRP A 493 -2.08 -27.72 -33.86
C TRP A 493 -1.46 -27.53 -32.47
N ILE A 494 -1.07 -26.30 -32.08
CA ILE A 494 -0.50 -26.10 -30.73
C ILE A 494 -1.52 -26.30 -29.61
N VAL A 495 -2.79 -25.99 -29.86
CA VAL A 495 -3.89 -26.19 -28.91
C VAL A 495 -4.30 -27.66 -28.81
N ASP A 496 -4.06 -28.47 -29.83
CA ASP A 496 -4.36 -29.90 -29.79
C ASP A 496 -3.17 -30.72 -29.26
N GLU A 497 -1.93 -30.32 -29.56
CA GLU A 497 -0.73 -31.07 -29.19
C GLU A 497 -0.09 -30.67 -27.86
N TYR A 498 -0.16 -29.39 -27.46
CA TYR A 498 0.59 -28.85 -26.32
C TYR A 498 -0.29 -28.25 -25.21
N PHE A 499 -1.62 -28.38 -25.32
CA PHE A 499 -2.49 -27.67 -24.39
C PHE A 499 -2.39 -28.19 -22.96
N ASP A 500 -1.99 -29.44 -22.73
CA ASP A 500 -1.79 -29.96 -21.37
C ASP A 500 -0.53 -29.36 -20.71
N GLU A 501 0.49 -29.01 -21.49
CA GLU A 501 1.72 -28.36 -21.04
C GLU A 501 1.59 -26.83 -20.95
N ILE A 502 0.68 -26.24 -21.72
CA ILE A 502 0.40 -24.80 -21.70
C ILE A 502 -0.23 -24.41 -20.35
N SER A 503 0.38 -23.42 -19.71
CA SER A 503 -0.11 -22.86 -18.46
C SER A 503 -1.53 -22.30 -18.57
N LYS A 504 -2.34 -22.56 -17.54
CA LYS A 504 -3.71 -22.04 -17.41
C LYS A 504 -3.78 -20.76 -16.58
N GLU A 505 -2.63 -20.21 -16.17
CA GLU A 505 -2.54 -18.96 -15.42
C GLU A 505 -2.74 -17.71 -16.31
N GLY A 506 -2.77 -17.88 -17.63
CA GLY A 506 -3.02 -16.80 -18.56
C GLY A 506 -3.04 -17.25 -20.01
N VAL A 507 -3.53 -16.37 -20.87
CA VAL A 507 -3.53 -16.53 -22.33
C VAL A 507 -3.19 -15.19 -22.98
N VAL A 508 -2.56 -15.19 -24.16
CA VAL A 508 -2.00 -13.96 -24.73
C VAL A 508 -2.49 -13.73 -26.16
N GLU A 509 -2.96 -12.52 -26.42
CA GLU A 509 -3.26 -12.00 -27.75
C GLU A 509 -2.18 -10.98 -28.12
N LEU A 510 -1.30 -11.32 -29.07
CA LEU A 510 -0.14 -10.48 -29.41
C LEU A 510 0.17 -10.54 -30.90
N GLY A 511 0.37 -9.37 -31.49
CA GLY A 511 0.85 -9.25 -32.87
C GLY A 511 2.21 -9.94 -33.07
N PRO A 512 2.43 -10.63 -34.20
CA PRO A 512 3.59 -11.48 -34.41
C PRO A 512 4.93 -10.72 -34.48
N PHE A 513 4.92 -9.40 -34.67
CA PHE A 513 6.13 -8.56 -34.72
C PHE A 513 6.31 -7.64 -33.51
N THR A 514 5.51 -7.81 -32.47
CA THR A 514 5.73 -7.13 -31.19
C THR A 514 6.69 -7.97 -30.34
N LEU A 515 7.90 -7.46 -30.06
CA LEU A 515 8.92 -8.15 -29.24
C LEU A 515 8.63 -8.09 -27.73
N HIS A 516 7.95 -7.02 -27.30
CA HIS A 516 7.51 -6.83 -25.92
C HIS A 516 6.62 -8.00 -25.47
N LEU A 517 6.47 -8.18 -24.15
CA LEU A 517 5.71 -9.25 -23.49
C LEU A 517 6.23 -10.69 -23.70
N ARG A 518 7.00 -10.97 -24.76
CA ARG A 518 7.46 -12.33 -25.10
C ARG A 518 8.31 -12.99 -24.04
N ASP A 519 9.08 -12.22 -23.28
CA ASP A 519 9.83 -12.71 -22.13
C ASP A 519 8.88 -13.27 -21.06
N PHE A 520 7.74 -12.61 -20.82
CA PHE A 520 6.73 -13.06 -19.87
C PHE A 520 5.99 -14.30 -20.35
N ILE A 521 5.65 -14.36 -21.64
CA ILE A 521 5.03 -15.53 -22.30
C ILE A 521 5.90 -16.77 -22.08
N VAL A 522 7.18 -16.67 -22.41
CA VAL A 522 8.16 -17.76 -22.24
C VAL A 522 8.35 -18.09 -20.76
N SER A 523 8.42 -17.10 -19.88
CA SER A 523 8.62 -17.36 -18.44
C SER A 523 7.47 -18.11 -17.78
N ASN A 524 6.23 -17.96 -18.27
CA ASN A 524 5.04 -18.58 -17.67
C ASN A 524 4.39 -19.67 -18.55
N ASP A 525 5.04 -20.10 -19.64
CA ASP A 525 4.54 -21.17 -20.53
C ASP A 525 3.14 -20.87 -21.10
N LEU A 526 2.93 -19.60 -21.47
CA LEU A 526 1.62 -19.11 -21.92
C LEU A 526 1.42 -19.36 -23.41
N LEU A 527 0.18 -19.69 -23.79
CA LEU A 527 -0.25 -19.69 -25.17
C LEU A 527 -0.34 -18.26 -25.70
N VAL A 528 0.24 -18.01 -26.87
CA VAL A 528 0.07 -16.77 -27.61
C VAL A 528 -0.51 -17.02 -29.00
N PHE A 529 -1.50 -16.21 -29.37
CA PHE A 529 -2.08 -16.18 -30.70
C PHE A 529 -2.28 -14.74 -31.18
N SER A 530 -2.61 -14.60 -32.46
CA SER A 530 -3.04 -13.34 -33.05
C SER A 530 -4.30 -13.57 -33.86
N LEU A 531 -5.47 -13.32 -33.28
CA LEU A 531 -6.78 -13.65 -33.87
C LEU A 531 -7.72 -12.44 -33.79
N SER A 532 -8.19 -11.99 -34.95
CA SER A 532 -9.14 -10.87 -35.01
C SER A 532 -10.54 -11.30 -34.54
N PRO A 533 -11.19 -10.58 -33.60
CA PRO A 533 -12.57 -10.87 -33.18
C PRO A 533 -13.62 -10.50 -34.26
N LEU A 534 -13.20 -9.77 -35.30
CA LEU A 534 -14.07 -9.34 -36.41
C LEU A 534 -14.09 -10.31 -37.59
N ASP A 535 -13.10 -11.20 -37.69
CA ASP A 535 -13.11 -12.27 -38.69
C ASP A 535 -13.81 -13.52 -38.13
N GLU A 536 -14.77 -14.07 -38.86
CA GLU A 536 -15.61 -15.17 -38.39
C GLU A 536 -14.80 -16.46 -38.12
N LYS A 537 -13.76 -16.76 -38.92
CA LYS A 537 -12.96 -17.97 -38.72
C LYS A 537 -12.05 -17.81 -37.51
N HIS A 538 -11.43 -16.64 -37.36
CA HIS A 538 -10.64 -16.29 -36.18
C HIS A 538 -11.48 -16.30 -34.92
N ARG A 539 -12.67 -15.69 -34.95
CA ARG A 539 -13.59 -15.63 -33.80
C ARG A 539 -13.98 -17.02 -33.32
N ARG A 540 -14.31 -17.95 -34.22
CA ARG A 540 -14.63 -19.34 -33.84
C ARG A 540 -13.47 -20.06 -33.15
N LEU A 541 -12.25 -19.88 -33.66
CA LEU A 541 -11.07 -20.47 -33.03
C LEU A 541 -10.79 -19.82 -31.68
N LEU A 542 -10.88 -18.49 -31.61
CA LEU A 542 -10.71 -17.72 -30.38
C LEU A 542 -11.71 -18.15 -29.30
N GLU A 543 -13.00 -18.26 -29.63
CA GLU A 543 -14.04 -18.79 -28.72
C GLU A 543 -13.73 -20.21 -28.25
N ASN A 544 -13.26 -21.08 -29.16
CA ASN A 544 -12.85 -22.44 -28.79
C ASN A 544 -11.70 -22.40 -27.77
N VAL A 545 -10.66 -21.62 -28.02
CA VAL A 545 -9.50 -21.50 -27.11
C VAL A 545 -9.93 -20.93 -25.77
N LEU A 546 -10.64 -19.79 -25.75
CA LEU A 546 -11.08 -19.13 -24.52
C LEU A 546 -11.99 -20.03 -23.66
N SER A 547 -12.83 -20.86 -24.28
CA SER A 547 -13.69 -21.81 -23.56
C SER A 547 -12.94 -22.91 -22.81
N ARG A 548 -11.69 -23.19 -23.18
CA ARG A 548 -10.84 -24.20 -22.51
C ARG A 548 -10.11 -23.65 -21.28
N TYR A 549 -10.15 -22.34 -21.03
CA TYR A 549 -9.53 -21.73 -19.86
C TYR A 549 -10.52 -21.60 -18.70
N PRO A 550 -10.05 -21.73 -17.44
CA PRO A 550 -10.89 -21.46 -16.29
C PRO A 550 -11.43 -20.03 -16.30
N VAL A 551 -12.63 -19.84 -15.76
CA VAL A 551 -13.13 -18.48 -15.46
C VAL A 551 -12.13 -17.76 -14.56
N ARG A 552 -11.99 -16.45 -14.77
CA ARG A 552 -11.07 -15.53 -14.07
C ARG A 552 -9.62 -15.57 -14.57
N THR A 553 -9.35 -16.28 -15.66
CA THR A 553 -8.03 -16.27 -16.31
C THR A 553 -7.76 -14.90 -16.95
N PRO A 554 -6.57 -14.30 -16.73
CA PRO A 554 -6.16 -13.08 -17.42
C PRO A 554 -5.84 -13.35 -18.89
N VAL A 555 -6.29 -12.43 -19.75
CA VAL A 555 -5.87 -12.32 -21.14
C VAL A 555 -4.85 -11.17 -21.21
N PHE A 556 -3.62 -11.45 -21.59
CA PHE A 556 -2.57 -10.44 -21.74
C PHE A 556 -2.46 -9.98 -23.19
N GLY A 557 -1.91 -8.78 -23.40
CA GLY A 557 -1.63 -8.24 -24.73
C GLY A 557 -2.77 -7.36 -25.26
N TRP A 558 -2.96 -7.34 -26.59
CA TRP A 558 -3.96 -6.53 -27.27
C TRP A 558 -4.33 -7.12 -28.64
N PRO A 559 -5.62 -7.17 -29.02
CA PRO A 559 -6.06 -7.71 -30.31
C PRO A 559 -5.53 -6.92 -31.52
N PRO A 560 -5.28 -7.58 -32.67
CA PRO A 560 -4.74 -6.93 -33.85
C PRO A 560 -5.73 -5.91 -34.42
N THR A 561 -5.34 -4.65 -34.41
CA THR A 561 -6.13 -3.50 -34.90
C THR A 561 -5.76 -3.08 -36.32
N GLY A 562 -5.12 -3.97 -37.11
CA GLY A 562 -4.38 -3.68 -38.36
C GLY A 562 -5.00 -2.65 -39.34
N TRP A 563 -4.17 -2.12 -40.25
CA TRP A 563 -4.51 -1.05 -41.21
C TRP A 563 -5.88 -1.24 -41.87
N GLY A 564 -6.84 -0.36 -41.53
CA GLY A 564 -8.19 -0.35 -42.08
C GLY A 564 -9.28 -0.93 -41.17
N ASN A 565 -8.92 -1.57 -40.06
CA ASN A 565 -9.89 -1.95 -39.04
C ASN A 565 -10.23 -0.79 -38.11
N ASP A 566 -11.49 -0.69 -37.75
CA ASP A 566 -11.97 0.25 -36.74
C ASP A 566 -11.48 -0.24 -35.36
N GLY A 567 -10.35 0.29 -34.90
CA GLY A 567 -9.69 -0.14 -33.65
C GLY A 567 -10.63 -0.10 -32.44
N PHE A 568 -11.59 0.83 -32.44
CA PHE A 568 -12.63 0.90 -31.43
C PHE A 568 -13.59 -0.31 -31.49
N LYS A 569 -14.01 -0.73 -32.69
CA LYS A 569 -14.83 -1.95 -32.84
C LYS A 569 -14.07 -3.22 -32.43
N VAL A 570 -12.78 -3.30 -32.76
CA VAL A 570 -11.94 -4.44 -32.35
C VAL A 570 -11.89 -4.55 -30.82
N GLU A 571 -11.62 -3.43 -30.14
CA GLU A 571 -11.62 -3.36 -28.68
C GLU A 571 -12.96 -3.79 -28.09
N VAL A 572 -14.06 -3.18 -28.54
CA VAL A 572 -15.41 -3.48 -28.04
C VAL A 572 -15.76 -4.96 -28.21
N GLU A 573 -15.53 -5.51 -29.40
CA GLU A 573 -15.85 -6.91 -29.67
C GLU A 573 -14.97 -7.88 -28.87
N PHE A 574 -13.67 -7.58 -28.75
CA PHE A 574 -12.75 -8.43 -28.00
C PHE A 574 -13.05 -8.43 -26.49
N VAL A 575 -13.21 -7.24 -25.88
CA VAL A 575 -13.51 -7.11 -24.45
C VAL A 575 -14.85 -7.76 -24.12
N ASN A 576 -15.87 -7.59 -24.96
CA ASN A 576 -17.15 -8.26 -24.77
C ASN A 576 -17.05 -9.78 -24.91
N LEU A 577 -16.23 -10.27 -25.86
CA LEU A 577 -16.02 -11.70 -26.08
C LEU A 577 -15.38 -12.36 -24.86
N ILE A 578 -14.24 -11.87 -24.40
CA ILE A 578 -13.55 -12.44 -23.23
C ILE A 578 -14.40 -12.33 -21.95
N SER A 579 -15.15 -11.23 -21.78
CA SER A 579 -16.03 -11.03 -20.62
C SER A 579 -17.12 -12.10 -20.54
N LYS A 580 -17.73 -12.48 -21.68
CA LYS A 580 -18.75 -13.55 -21.74
C LYS A 580 -18.21 -14.92 -21.31
N HIS A 581 -16.92 -15.17 -21.55
CA HIS A 581 -16.24 -16.38 -21.09
C HIS A 581 -15.73 -16.27 -19.64
N GLY A 582 -15.95 -15.12 -18.98
CA GLY A 582 -15.48 -14.87 -17.62
C GLY A 582 -13.98 -14.62 -17.51
N LEU A 583 -13.30 -14.31 -18.61
CA LEU A 583 -11.91 -13.85 -18.62
C LEU A 583 -11.84 -12.32 -18.61
N GLY A 584 -10.66 -11.76 -18.37
CA GLY A 584 -10.46 -10.31 -18.36
C GLY A 584 -9.13 -9.86 -18.95
N LEU A 585 -9.14 -8.73 -19.65
CA LEU A 585 -7.98 -8.20 -20.35
C LEU A 585 -7.05 -7.47 -19.38
N ILE A 586 -5.75 -7.64 -19.59
CA ILE A 586 -4.67 -6.84 -19.05
C ILE A 586 -3.90 -6.33 -20.26
N ALA A 587 -4.16 -5.08 -20.65
CA ALA A 587 -3.47 -4.48 -21.78
C ALA A 587 -1.96 -4.41 -21.49
N SER A 588 -1.18 -5.14 -22.27
CA SER A 588 0.23 -5.36 -21.97
C SER A 588 1.11 -5.68 -23.18
N ASP A 589 0.66 -5.42 -24.40
CA ASP A 589 1.36 -5.83 -25.62
C ASP A 589 2.71 -5.11 -25.79
N TYR A 590 2.85 -3.87 -25.29
CA TYR A 590 4.11 -3.12 -25.29
C TYR A 590 4.83 -3.08 -23.92
N VAL A 591 4.56 -4.04 -23.04
CA VAL A 591 5.25 -4.15 -21.74
C VAL A 591 6.56 -4.91 -21.92
N SER A 592 7.69 -4.24 -21.66
CA SER A 592 9.01 -4.89 -21.60
C SER A 592 9.33 -5.38 -20.18
N ASN A 593 10.21 -6.38 -20.07
CA ASN A 593 10.76 -6.88 -18.80
C ASN A 593 9.72 -7.41 -17.79
N LEU A 594 8.52 -7.81 -18.23
CA LEU A 594 7.47 -8.28 -17.33
C LEU A 594 7.82 -9.62 -16.65
N SER A 595 8.62 -10.48 -17.29
CA SER A 595 9.18 -11.67 -16.65
C SER A 595 10.09 -11.33 -15.47
N PHE A 596 10.80 -10.20 -15.54
CA PHE A 596 11.61 -9.71 -14.43
C PHE A 596 10.72 -9.10 -13.35
N PHE A 597 9.85 -8.16 -13.71
CA PHE A 597 9.01 -7.44 -12.74
C PHE A 597 8.09 -8.36 -11.94
N SER A 598 7.44 -9.33 -12.59
CA SER A 598 6.51 -10.26 -11.92
C SER A 598 7.19 -11.18 -10.91
N LYS A 599 8.51 -11.37 -11.04
CA LYS A 599 9.34 -12.16 -10.12
C LYS A 599 10.14 -11.29 -9.15
N PHE A 600 10.12 -9.97 -9.34
CA PHE A 600 10.81 -9.02 -8.48
C PHE A 600 9.93 -8.73 -7.27
N LYS A 601 10.27 -9.35 -6.14
CA LYS A 601 9.56 -9.16 -4.88
C LYS A 601 10.23 -8.11 -4.04
N ILE A 602 9.40 -7.26 -3.43
CA ILE A 602 9.85 -6.18 -2.57
C ILE A 602 9.37 -6.50 -1.16
N ASP A 603 10.29 -6.48 -0.22
CA ASP A 603 9.97 -6.64 1.21
C ASP A 603 9.50 -5.28 1.81
N ILE A 604 8.65 -4.53 1.09
CA ILE A 604 8.18 -3.15 1.37
C ILE A 604 6.67 -3.07 1.00
N PRO A 605 5.79 -2.32 1.68
CA PRO A 605 4.35 -2.45 1.58
C PRO A 605 3.84 -1.80 0.31
N PHE A 606 2.82 -2.44 -0.21
CA PHE A 606 2.23 -2.11 -1.47
C PHE A 606 0.87 -1.45 -1.24
N ALA A 607 0.85 -0.23 -0.69
CA ALA A 607 -0.38 0.52 -0.54
C ALA A 607 -0.16 2.04 -0.61
N GLN A 608 -1.10 2.72 -1.25
CA GLN A 608 -1.12 4.16 -1.37
C GLN A 608 -1.30 4.83 0.00
N ILE A 609 -0.66 5.98 0.18
CA ILE A 609 -0.90 6.89 1.31
C ILE A 609 -1.79 8.02 0.80
N TRP A 610 -2.87 8.30 1.53
CA TRP A 610 -3.80 9.37 1.17
C TRP A 610 -3.24 10.73 1.59
N PRO A 611 -3.31 11.74 0.70
CA PRO A 611 -3.19 13.14 1.09
C PRO A 611 -4.16 13.45 2.24
N TYR A 612 -3.68 14.14 3.28
CA TYR A 612 -4.54 14.63 4.36
C TYR A 612 -5.06 16.02 4.00
N HIS A 613 -6.37 16.19 3.90
CA HIS A 613 -7.03 17.48 3.66
C HIS A 613 -7.72 17.96 4.95
N PRO A 614 -7.12 18.89 5.70
CA PRO A 614 -7.78 19.49 6.84
C PRO A 614 -8.87 20.46 6.37
N SER A 615 -10.13 20.05 6.51
CA SER A 615 -11.33 20.89 6.47
C SER A 615 -11.83 21.25 5.07
N ALA A 616 -12.91 20.60 4.64
CA ALA A 616 -13.62 20.94 3.43
C ALA A 616 -14.54 22.15 3.67
N HIS A 617 -14.35 23.24 2.90
CA HIS A 617 -15.07 24.50 3.08
C HIS A 617 -16.46 24.50 2.41
N GLY A 618 -17.31 23.50 2.70
CA GLY A 618 -18.75 23.51 2.38
C GLY A 618 -19.17 23.86 0.93
N GLY A 619 -18.28 23.73 -0.06
CA GLY A 619 -18.42 24.26 -1.42
C GLY A 619 -18.75 23.22 -2.50
N ARG A 620 -18.44 23.57 -3.77
CA ARG A 620 -18.41 22.63 -4.90
C ARG A 620 -17.05 21.95 -4.95
N TYR A 621 -17.00 20.69 -5.34
CA TYR A 621 -15.78 19.90 -5.45
C TYR A 621 -15.60 19.36 -6.86
N VAL A 622 -14.37 19.29 -7.33
CA VAL A 622 -14.00 18.67 -8.61
C VAL A 622 -12.81 17.73 -8.41
N SER A 623 -12.86 16.58 -9.06
CA SER A 623 -11.74 15.65 -9.09
C SER A 623 -11.32 15.35 -10.53
N PHE A 624 -10.04 15.55 -10.83
CA PHE A 624 -9.43 15.21 -12.12
C PHE A 624 -8.73 13.87 -12.00
N VAL A 625 -9.13 12.91 -12.83
CA VAL A 625 -8.52 11.57 -12.86
C VAL A 625 -7.96 11.31 -14.24
N VAL A 626 -6.67 11.02 -14.32
CA VAL A 626 -5.98 10.62 -15.55
C VAL A 626 -6.34 9.17 -15.89
N SER A 627 -6.74 8.96 -17.15
CA SER A 627 -7.23 7.71 -17.72
C SER A 627 -6.14 6.69 -18.08
N ASP A 628 -6.56 5.54 -18.63
CA ASP A 628 -5.74 4.49 -19.26
C ASP A 628 -4.80 3.71 -18.33
N GLY A 629 -4.96 3.85 -17.02
CA GLY A 629 -4.16 3.16 -16.03
C GLY A 629 -4.38 1.67 -15.90
N ASP A 630 -5.47 1.11 -16.42
CA ASP A 630 -5.68 -0.33 -16.59
C ASP A 630 -4.65 -0.96 -17.55
N ASN A 631 -4.03 -0.13 -18.40
CA ASN A 631 -3.01 -0.52 -19.35
C ASN A 631 -1.60 -0.49 -18.71
N LEU A 632 -0.98 -1.67 -18.61
CA LEU A 632 0.36 -1.81 -18.03
C LEU A 632 1.44 -1.13 -18.88
N GLN A 633 1.30 -1.09 -20.21
CA GLN A 633 2.25 -0.37 -21.04
C GLN A 633 2.09 1.15 -20.93
N TYR A 634 0.90 1.66 -20.62
CA TYR A 634 0.71 3.08 -20.31
C TYR A 634 1.48 3.42 -19.03
N MET A 635 1.31 2.61 -17.98
CA MET A 635 2.03 2.78 -16.71
C MET A 635 3.54 2.77 -16.89
N LEU A 636 4.10 1.89 -17.74
CA LEU A 636 5.55 1.89 -17.97
C LEU A 636 6.03 3.02 -18.89
N ASN A 637 5.22 3.44 -19.85
CA ASN A 637 5.68 4.34 -20.89
C ASN A 637 5.05 5.71 -20.70
N TYR A 638 3.89 5.92 -21.30
CA TYR A 638 3.35 7.26 -21.49
C TYR A 638 3.01 7.98 -20.17
N MET A 639 2.60 7.25 -19.12
CA MET A 639 2.40 7.82 -17.78
C MET A 639 3.66 8.51 -17.25
N THR A 640 4.85 7.97 -17.50
CA THR A 640 6.12 8.57 -17.02
C THR A 640 6.36 9.98 -17.55
N SER A 641 5.90 10.26 -18.79
CA SER A 641 6.08 11.57 -19.42
C SER A 641 5.31 12.68 -18.71
N MET A 642 4.15 12.36 -18.16
CA MET A 642 3.34 13.26 -17.32
C MET A 642 3.81 13.21 -15.86
N TRP A 643 4.24 12.03 -15.39
CA TRP A 643 4.63 11.80 -14.01
C TRP A 643 5.88 12.62 -13.61
N ASP A 644 6.83 12.75 -14.51
CA ASP A 644 8.09 13.44 -14.23
C ASP A 644 8.03 14.96 -14.47
N GLU A 645 6.86 15.51 -14.83
CA GLU A 645 6.69 16.97 -14.93
C GLU A 645 6.65 17.63 -13.54
N ASN A 646 7.54 18.58 -13.26
CA ASN A 646 7.60 19.30 -11.98
C ASN A 646 6.28 19.97 -11.55
N GLU A 647 5.45 20.38 -12.52
CA GLU A 647 4.15 21.02 -12.23
C GLU A 647 3.11 20.04 -11.67
N ARG A 648 3.29 18.74 -11.90
CA ARG A 648 2.41 17.69 -11.37
C ARG A 648 2.32 17.76 -9.86
N GLU A 649 3.46 17.93 -9.19
CA GLU A 649 3.55 17.94 -7.73
C GLU A 649 2.80 19.11 -7.08
N LYS A 650 2.28 20.06 -7.87
CA LYS A 650 1.49 21.21 -7.40
C LYS A 650 -0.02 21.03 -7.60
N LEU A 651 -0.45 19.91 -8.17
CA LEU A 651 -1.84 19.63 -8.53
C LEU A 651 -2.36 18.42 -7.78
N GLU A 652 -3.56 18.52 -7.22
CA GLU A 652 -4.27 17.36 -6.70
C GLU A 652 -4.83 16.51 -7.84
N LEU A 653 -4.22 15.35 -8.08
CA LEU A 653 -4.53 14.50 -9.24
C LEU A 653 -4.83 13.06 -8.83
N GLY A 654 -5.87 12.51 -9.46
CA GLY A 654 -6.13 11.07 -9.48
C GLY A 654 -5.45 10.41 -10.68
N TRP A 655 -4.93 9.20 -10.48
CA TRP A 655 -4.33 8.39 -11.53
C TRP A 655 -5.01 7.03 -11.54
N THR A 656 -5.57 6.63 -12.68
CA THR A 656 -5.95 5.23 -12.83
C THR A 656 -4.71 4.35 -12.78
N VAL A 657 -4.81 3.17 -12.17
CA VAL A 657 -3.80 2.11 -12.22
C VAL A 657 -4.46 0.73 -12.25
N ALA A 658 -3.82 -0.23 -12.91
CA ALA A 658 -4.24 -1.61 -12.94
C ALA A 658 -3.97 -2.24 -11.55
N PRO A 659 -4.99 -2.72 -10.81
CA PRO A 659 -4.77 -3.31 -9.49
C PRO A 659 -3.81 -4.51 -9.51
N LEU A 660 -3.77 -5.25 -10.63
CA LEU A 660 -2.88 -6.40 -10.79
C LEU A 660 -1.40 -6.03 -11.00
N SER A 661 -1.07 -4.76 -11.23
CA SER A 661 0.33 -4.29 -11.15
C SER A 661 0.97 -4.59 -9.79
N SER A 662 0.16 -4.79 -8.73
CA SER A 662 0.58 -5.34 -7.42
C SER A 662 1.26 -6.70 -7.44
N SER A 663 1.00 -7.48 -8.46
CA SER A 663 1.55 -8.83 -8.61
C SER A 663 2.46 -8.94 -9.82
N LEU A 664 2.20 -8.12 -10.85
CA LEU A 664 2.86 -8.16 -12.15
C LEU A 664 4.02 -7.17 -12.26
N MET A 665 3.90 -5.99 -11.65
CA MET A 665 4.87 -4.90 -11.75
C MET A 665 5.07 -4.18 -10.41
N GLU A 666 5.20 -4.98 -9.36
CA GLU A 666 5.36 -4.51 -7.98
C GLU A 666 6.42 -3.39 -7.82
N PRO A 667 7.64 -3.46 -8.40
CA PRO A 667 8.61 -2.38 -8.30
C PRO A 667 8.15 -1.06 -8.93
N VAL A 668 7.36 -1.11 -10.00
CA VAL A 668 6.90 0.06 -10.74
C VAL A 668 5.84 0.80 -9.93
N LEU A 669 4.78 0.10 -9.48
CA LEU A 669 3.73 0.74 -8.70
C LEU A 669 4.24 1.18 -7.31
N SER A 670 5.20 0.47 -6.72
CA SER A 670 5.85 0.93 -5.47
C SER A 670 6.59 2.25 -5.65
N ILE A 671 7.28 2.43 -6.78
CA ILE A 671 7.95 3.69 -7.10
C ILE A 671 6.93 4.83 -7.23
N TYR A 672 5.80 4.59 -7.90
CA TYR A 672 4.72 5.57 -8.00
C TYR A 672 4.14 5.96 -6.64
N TYR A 673 3.92 4.99 -5.74
CA TYR A 673 3.46 5.27 -4.37
C TYR A 673 4.49 6.06 -3.55
N ILE A 674 5.78 5.73 -3.68
CA ILE A 674 6.85 6.45 -2.99
C ILE A 674 6.92 7.91 -3.45
N ASP A 675 6.74 8.17 -4.75
CA ASP A 675 6.76 9.53 -5.29
C ASP A 675 5.52 10.33 -4.88
N SER A 676 4.34 9.72 -4.99
CA SER A 676 3.06 10.30 -4.53
C SER A 676 3.11 10.70 -3.05
N TRP A 677 3.73 9.88 -2.21
CA TRP A 677 3.90 10.22 -0.80
C TRP A 677 4.78 11.47 -0.58
N LYS A 678 5.81 11.67 -1.42
CA LYS A 678 6.67 12.86 -1.33
C LYS A 678 5.96 14.12 -1.78
N SER A 679 5.17 14.03 -2.87
CA SER A 679 4.41 15.17 -3.40
C SER A 679 3.18 15.52 -2.55
N LYS A 680 2.58 14.52 -1.89
CA LYS A 680 1.32 14.59 -1.12
C LYS A 680 0.08 15.01 -1.91
N ASN A 681 0.16 15.08 -3.24
CA ASN A 681 -0.93 15.60 -4.08
C ASN A 681 -1.49 14.57 -5.07
N ASP A 682 -0.85 13.40 -5.19
CA ASP A 682 -1.34 12.35 -6.08
C ASP A 682 -2.08 11.27 -5.29
N CYS A 683 -3.11 10.72 -5.90
CA CYS A 683 -3.75 9.51 -5.45
C CYS A 683 -4.06 8.60 -6.63
N PHE A 684 -4.34 7.34 -6.34
CA PHE A 684 -4.59 6.31 -7.32
C PHE A 684 -5.99 5.73 -7.14
N VAL A 685 -6.56 5.34 -8.27
CA VAL A 685 -7.89 4.75 -8.40
C VAL A 685 -7.76 3.52 -9.28
N ALA A 686 -8.54 2.48 -9.02
CA ALA A 686 -8.52 1.31 -9.88
C ALA A 686 -9.02 1.67 -11.29
N GLY A 687 -8.23 1.35 -12.30
CA GLY A 687 -8.57 1.58 -13.70
C GLY A 687 -9.76 0.74 -14.18
N PRO A 688 -10.32 1.07 -15.37
CA PRO A 688 -11.39 0.31 -16.01
C PRO A 688 -11.11 -1.21 -16.09
N SER A 689 -11.96 -2.10 -15.57
CA SER A 689 -13.16 -1.88 -14.76
C SER A 689 -13.02 -2.54 -13.39
N GLY A 690 -11.85 -2.37 -12.78
CA GLY A 690 -11.46 -3.04 -11.54
C GLY A 690 -10.24 -3.93 -11.74
N LEU A 691 -10.35 -5.20 -11.34
CA LEU A 691 -9.23 -6.14 -11.39
C LEU A 691 -8.71 -6.40 -12.82
N PHE A 692 -9.59 -6.34 -13.80
CA PHE A 692 -9.33 -6.53 -15.23
C PHE A 692 -10.06 -5.47 -16.04
N TYR A 693 -9.62 -5.27 -17.28
CA TYR A 693 -10.44 -4.59 -18.28
C TYR A 693 -11.48 -5.57 -18.85
N VAL A 694 -12.74 -5.37 -18.46
CA VAL A 694 -13.91 -6.18 -18.81
C VAL A 694 -15.12 -5.30 -19.00
N SER A 695 -16.18 -5.83 -19.62
CA SER A 695 -17.55 -5.34 -19.49
C SER A 695 -18.20 -6.12 -18.34
N PRO A 696 -18.24 -5.59 -17.09
CA PRO A 696 -18.68 -6.37 -15.94
C PRO A 696 -20.09 -6.95 -16.07
N SER A 697 -20.97 -6.24 -16.79
CA SER A 697 -22.36 -6.65 -17.04
C SER A 697 -22.51 -7.85 -17.98
N LEU A 698 -21.43 -8.34 -18.58
CA LEU A 698 -21.37 -9.57 -19.38
C LEU A 698 -20.72 -10.75 -18.66
N LEU A 699 -20.11 -10.53 -17.48
CA LEU A 699 -19.46 -11.61 -16.75
C LEU A 699 -20.48 -12.67 -16.32
N PRO A 700 -20.16 -13.97 -16.38
CA PRO A 700 -21.03 -15.03 -15.86
C PRO A 700 -21.31 -14.88 -14.35
N ASN A 701 -20.35 -14.35 -13.58
CA ASN A 701 -20.48 -14.09 -12.16
C ASN A 701 -19.92 -12.69 -11.79
N PRO A 702 -20.69 -11.62 -12.00
CA PRO A 702 -20.22 -10.26 -11.77
C PRO A 702 -19.94 -9.98 -10.29
N ARG A 703 -20.74 -10.55 -9.39
CA ARG A 703 -20.60 -10.33 -7.94
C ARG A 703 -19.25 -10.81 -7.41
N GLU A 704 -18.79 -11.99 -7.83
CA GLU A 704 -17.48 -12.50 -7.42
C GLU A 704 -16.34 -11.62 -7.93
N PHE A 705 -16.40 -11.17 -9.19
CA PHE A 705 -15.43 -10.22 -9.74
C PHE A 705 -15.37 -8.91 -8.95
N ILE A 706 -16.54 -8.38 -8.57
CA ILE A 706 -16.67 -7.18 -7.75
C ILE A 706 -16.00 -7.38 -6.40
N LEU A 707 -16.36 -8.43 -5.65
CA LEU A 707 -15.78 -8.69 -4.32
C LEU A 707 -14.26 -8.86 -4.36
N ARG A 708 -13.72 -9.53 -5.39
CA ARG A 708 -12.26 -9.66 -5.58
C ARG A 708 -11.59 -8.35 -5.94
N THR A 709 -12.23 -7.55 -6.78
CA THR A 709 -11.76 -6.19 -7.08
C THR A 709 -11.69 -5.39 -5.80
N ILE A 710 -12.74 -5.41 -4.98
CA ILE A 710 -12.83 -4.68 -3.71
C ILE A 710 -11.75 -5.10 -2.73
N ASP A 711 -11.56 -6.41 -2.54
CA ASP A 711 -10.50 -6.94 -1.69
C ASP A 711 -9.11 -6.51 -2.18
N THR A 712 -8.87 -6.55 -3.49
CA THR A 712 -7.59 -6.12 -4.07
C THR A 712 -7.37 -4.63 -3.85
N ILE A 713 -8.32 -3.76 -4.24
CA ILE A 713 -8.14 -2.31 -4.12
C ILE A 713 -8.03 -1.86 -2.65
N LYS A 714 -8.73 -2.51 -1.71
CA LYS A 714 -8.60 -2.25 -0.28
C LYS A 714 -7.20 -2.61 0.24
N ARG A 715 -6.59 -3.71 -0.24
CA ARG A 715 -5.18 -4.05 0.07
C ARG A 715 -4.20 -3.01 -0.46
N LEU A 716 -4.55 -2.33 -1.55
CA LEU A 716 -3.79 -1.25 -2.16
C LEU A 716 -4.07 0.13 -1.53
N SER A 717 -4.93 0.19 -0.52
CA SER A 717 -5.48 1.44 0.04
C SER A 717 -6.18 2.33 -0.99
N MET A 718 -6.60 1.78 -2.13
CA MET A 718 -7.49 2.46 -3.08
C MET A 718 -8.94 2.28 -2.64
N ASN A 719 -9.73 3.36 -2.64
CA ASN A 719 -11.13 3.36 -2.19
C ASN A 719 -12.12 3.61 -3.32
N SER A 720 -11.63 3.63 -4.56
CA SER A 720 -12.38 4.07 -5.73
C SER A 720 -12.07 3.18 -6.92
N VAL A 721 -13.02 3.06 -7.84
CA VAL A 721 -12.89 2.33 -9.11
C VAL A 721 -13.50 3.11 -10.25
N VAL A 722 -12.82 3.14 -11.38
CA VAL A 722 -13.38 3.60 -12.66
C VAL A 722 -14.01 2.40 -13.36
N ILE A 723 -15.25 2.53 -13.81
CA ILE A 723 -15.98 1.48 -14.53
C ILE A 723 -16.23 1.91 -15.97
N LEU A 724 -15.83 1.03 -16.90
CA LEU A 724 -16.18 1.04 -18.30
C LEU A 724 -16.94 -0.26 -18.64
N ASP A 725 -18.07 -0.14 -19.33
CA ASP A 725 -18.84 -1.30 -19.76
C ASP A 725 -19.37 -1.03 -21.17
N TRP A 726 -18.89 -1.81 -22.14
CA TRP A 726 -19.29 -1.63 -23.54
C TRP A 726 -20.65 -2.23 -23.85
N ALA A 727 -21.08 -3.23 -23.09
CA ALA A 727 -22.31 -3.97 -23.36
C ALA A 727 -23.56 -3.30 -22.79
N ARG A 728 -23.43 -2.63 -21.64
CA ARG A 728 -24.49 -1.88 -20.95
C ARG A 728 -25.77 -2.69 -20.78
N THR A 729 -25.63 -3.94 -20.34
CA THR A 729 -26.81 -4.75 -20.07
C THR A 729 -27.60 -4.16 -18.90
N LYS A 730 -28.85 -4.62 -18.71
CA LYS A 730 -29.70 -4.15 -17.59
C LYS A 730 -29.07 -4.38 -16.21
N ILE A 731 -28.11 -5.31 -16.11
CA ILE A 731 -27.41 -5.70 -14.87
C ILE A 731 -26.34 -4.66 -14.48
N LEU A 732 -25.96 -3.73 -15.36
CA LEU A 732 -24.95 -2.71 -15.04
C LEU A 732 -25.31 -1.91 -13.77
N ASN A 733 -26.60 -1.62 -13.55
CA ASN A 733 -27.04 -0.96 -12.32
C ASN A 733 -26.72 -1.78 -11.07
N ASP A 734 -26.89 -3.10 -11.12
CA ASP A 734 -26.60 -4.01 -10.01
C ASP A 734 -25.09 -4.06 -9.74
N VAL A 735 -24.26 -4.04 -10.79
CA VAL A 735 -22.80 -3.95 -10.69
C VAL A 735 -22.38 -2.67 -9.96
N LEU A 736 -22.88 -1.51 -10.42
CA LEU A 736 -22.54 -0.21 -9.83
C LEU A 736 -23.01 -0.14 -8.37
N THR A 737 -24.19 -0.69 -8.08
CA THR A 737 -24.77 -0.74 -6.74
C THR A 737 -23.93 -1.61 -5.81
N GLU A 738 -23.49 -2.79 -6.26
CA GLU A 738 -22.70 -3.72 -5.43
C GLU A 738 -21.33 -3.13 -5.05
N PHE A 739 -20.64 -2.45 -5.98
CA PHE A 739 -19.42 -1.69 -5.64
C PHE A 739 -19.70 -0.61 -4.59
N SER A 740 -20.75 0.19 -4.82
CA SER A 740 -21.09 1.31 -3.96
C SER A 740 -21.47 0.83 -2.54
N ARG A 741 -22.30 -0.20 -2.41
CA ARG A 741 -22.70 -0.86 -1.13
C ARG A 741 -21.52 -1.33 -0.29
N ASN A 742 -20.38 -1.62 -0.91
CA ASN A 742 -19.16 -2.08 -0.22
C ASN A 742 -18.16 -0.95 0.14
N GLY A 743 -18.57 0.30 -0.05
CA GLY A 743 -17.86 1.49 0.41
C GLY A 743 -16.84 2.02 -0.59
N VAL A 744 -17.02 1.67 -1.86
CA VAL A 744 -16.12 2.06 -2.95
C VAL A 744 -16.73 3.19 -3.75
N GLY A 745 -15.97 4.25 -3.98
CA GLY A 745 -16.34 5.33 -4.90
C GLY A 745 -16.39 4.82 -6.34
N VAL A 746 -17.53 4.95 -7.00
CA VAL A 746 -17.73 4.44 -8.36
C VAL A 746 -17.73 5.59 -9.34
N PHE A 747 -16.77 5.56 -10.27
CA PHE A 747 -16.56 6.59 -11.27
C PHE A 747 -16.89 6.03 -12.66
N LEU A 748 -17.94 6.55 -13.30
CA LEU A 748 -18.43 6.06 -14.60
C LEU A 748 -18.00 7.01 -15.73
N PHE A 749 -17.46 6.45 -16.81
CA PHE A 749 -17.06 7.19 -18.01
C PHE A 749 -18.24 7.87 -18.74
N ALA A 750 -18.02 9.06 -19.32
CA ALA A 750 -19.05 9.90 -19.96
C ALA A 750 -19.42 9.43 -21.39
N GLY A 751 -20.66 9.69 -21.83
CA GLY A 751 -21.15 9.32 -23.18
C GLY A 751 -22.07 8.09 -23.21
N LEU A 752 -22.39 7.56 -22.03
CA LEU A 752 -23.29 6.42 -21.84
C LEU A 752 -24.64 6.94 -21.29
N PRO A 753 -25.82 6.68 -21.92
CA PRO A 753 -27.12 6.99 -21.31
C PRO A 753 -27.18 6.58 -19.85
N THR A 754 -27.37 7.57 -18.99
CA THR A 754 -27.55 7.40 -17.55
C THR A 754 -28.84 6.62 -17.30
N PRO A 755 -28.77 5.42 -16.70
CA PRO A 755 -29.97 4.81 -16.13
C PRO A 755 -30.56 5.77 -15.09
N THR A 756 -31.88 5.82 -14.97
CA THR A 756 -32.56 6.47 -13.85
C THR A 756 -32.13 5.76 -12.56
N TYR A 757 -31.13 6.30 -11.88
CA TYR A 757 -30.45 5.64 -10.76
C TYR A 757 -30.78 6.34 -9.44
N ARG A 758 -31.29 5.57 -8.47
CA ARG A 758 -31.30 5.90 -7.04
C ARG A 758 -30.42 4.86 -6.36
N SER A 759 -29.27 5.27 -5.87
CA SER A 759 -28.46 4.49 -4.95
C SER A 759 -28.28 5.27 -3.68
N ASP A 760 -28.22 4.54 -2.58
CA ASP A 760 -28.00 5.06 -1.23
C ASP A 760 -26.54 5.55 -1.04
N ARG A 761 -25.70 5.46 -2.08
CA ARG A 761 -24.30 5.88 -2.11
C ARG A 761 -23.87 6.49 -3.47
N PRO A 762 -22.85 7.36 -3.50
CA PRO A 762 -22.54 8.19 -4.66
C PRO A 762 -21.91 7.39 -5.80
N VAL A 763 -22.47 7.57 -7.00
CA VAL A 763 -21.86 7.19 -8.29
C VAL A 763 -21.58 8.48 -9.04
N PHE A 764 -20.32 8.70 -9.41
CA PHE A 764 -19.88 9.91 -10.10
C PHE A 764 -19.80 9.65 -11.59
N ILE A 765 -20.58 10.40 -12.37
CA ILE A 765 -20.54 10.32 -13.84
C ILE A 765 -19.60 11.40 -14.35
N ALA A 766 -18.66 11.02 -15.22
CA ALA A 766 -17.69 11.95 -15.78
C ALA A 766 -18.38 13.09 -16.53
N SER A 767 -17.89 14.31 -16.30
CA SER A 767 -18.21 15.48 -17.11
C SER A 767 -17.29 15.51 -18.34
N SER A 768 -17.80 16.00 -19.48
CA SER A 768 -16.98 16.23 -20.67
C SER A 768 -15.93 17.33 -20.40
N LEU A 769 -14.71 17.14 -20.91
CA LEU A 769 -13.63 18.13 -20.80
C LEU A 769 -13.89 19.38 -21.64
N ASP A 770 -14.60 19.26 -22.76
CA ASP A 770 -14.86 20.37 -23.69
C ASP A 770 -15.87 21.39 -23.10
N HIS A 771 -16.68 20.94 -22.13
CA HIS A 771 -17.60 21.75 -21.35
C HIS A 771 -17.51 21.34 -19.89
N LEU A 772 -16.51 21.88 -19.16
CA LEU A 772 -16.39 21.71 -17.71
C LEU A 772 -17.64 22.28 -17.02
N ASP A 773 -18.67 21.45 -16.88
CA ASP A 773 -19.92 21.77 -16.21
C ASP A 773 -19.78 21.46 -14.72
N LEU A 774 -19.59 22.52 -13.93
CA LEU A 774 -19.53 22.49 -12.46
C LEU A 774 -20.90 22.78 -11.83
N GLY A 775 -22.00 22.48 -12.54
CA GLY A 775 -23.36 22.64 -12.03
C GLY A 775 -23.72 21.68 -10.89
N ARG A 776 -22.94 20.60 -10.68
CA ARG A 776 -23.12 19.67 -9.56
C ARG A 776 -22.24 20.07 -8.38
N LYS A 777 -22.63 19.64 -7.17
CA LYS A 777 -21.80 19.83 -5.98
C LYS A 777 -20.53 18.96 -6.01
N TYR A 778 -20.63 17.73 -6.54
CA TYR A 778 -19.51 16.83 -6.72
C TYR A 778 -19.30 16.55 -8.20
N ASN A 779 -18.13 16.88 -8.72
CA ASN A 779 -17.80 16.79 -10.14
C ASN A 779 -16.62 15.85 -10.34
N PHE A 780 -16.73 14.99 -11.35
CA PHE A 780 -15.69 14.08 -11.75
C PHE A 780 -15.31 14.38 -13.20
N VAL A 781 -14.02 14.56 -13.46
CA VAL A 781 -13.49 14.84 -14.80
C VAL A 781 -12.51 13.74 -15.14
N TYR A 782 -12.87 12.92 -16.13
CA TYR A 782 -12.01 11.86 -16.63
C TYR A 782 -11.12 12.40 -17.76
N VAL A 783 -9.84 12.56 -17.46
CA VAL A 783 -8.86 13.21 -18.32
C VAL A 783 -8.27 12.19 -19.29
N ASN A 784 -8.49 12.37 -20.59
CA ASN A 784 -7.84 11.56 -21.62
C ASN A 784 -6.32 11.83 -21.60
N ALA A 785 -5.54 10.82 -21.19
CA ALA A 785 -4.10 10.97 -21.02
C ALA A 785 -3.43 11.37 -22.35
N TRP A 786 -3.87 10.81 -23.47
CA TRP A 786 -3.29 11.01 -24.80
C TRP A 786 -3.56 12.39 -25.41
N LYS A 787 -4.53 13.15 -24.86
CA LYS A 787 -4.93 14.48 -25.37
C LYS A 787 -4.46 15.64 -24.50
N TYR A 788 -4.21 15.41 -23.20
CA TYR A 788 -3.92 16.48 -22.25
C TYR A 788 -2.58 16.26 -21.53
N SER A 789 -1.74 17.31 -21.50
CA SER A 789 -0.55 17.37 -20.65
C SER A 789 -0.89 17.84 -19.23
N ILE A 790 0.06 17.73 -18.30
CA ILE A 790 -0.08 18.30 -16.94
C ILE A 790 -0.37 19.80 -17.00
N GLY A 791 0.26 20.54 -17.91
CA GLY A 791 -0.03 21.95 -18.14
C GLY A 791 -1.49 22.22 -18.55
N GLY A 792 -2.08 21.35 -19.37
CA GLY A 792 -3.50 21.42 -19.74
C GLY A 792 -4.42 21.18 -18.54
N ILE A 793 -4.10 20.19 -17.70
CA ILE A 793 -4.86 19.86 -16.49
C ILE A 793 -4.77 21.00 -15.45
N LYS A 794 -3.60 21.65 -15.33
CA LYS A 794 -3.42 22.84 -14.50
C LYS A 794 -4.38 23.97 -14.89
N LEU A 795 -4.51 24.26 -16.18
CA LEU A 795 -5.43 25.30 -16.66
C LEU A 795 -6.90 24.97 -16.32
N LEU A 796 -7.28 23.70 -16.45
CA LEU A 796 -8.63 23.24 -16.07
C LEU A 796 -8.85 23.34 -14.55
N SER A 797 -7.85 22.98 -13.75
CA SER A 797 -7.89 23.09 -12.29
C SER A 797 -8.04 24.56 -11.86
N MET A 798 -7.27 25.46 -12.46
CA MET A 798 -7.38 26.91 -12.22
C MET A 798 -8.75 27.46 -12.63
N LYS A 799 -9.30 27.01 -13.77
CA LYS A 799 -10.65 27.39 -14.18
C LYS A 799 -11.69 26.95 -13.15
N ALA A 800 -11.61 25.71 -12.66
CA ALA A 800 -12.54 25.22 -11.64
C ALA A 800 -12.46 26.00 -10.33
N MET A 801 -11.25 26.32 -9.88
CA MET A 801 -11.02 27.16 -8.69
C MET A 801 -11.58 28.58 -8.87
N ASN A 802 -11.40 29.18 -10.06
CA ASN A 802 -11.97 30.50 -10.37
C ASN A 802 -13.50 30.49 -10.41
N GLU A 803 -14.11 29.35 -10.75
CA GLU A 803 -15.55 29.14 -10.64
C GLU A 803 -15.98 28.78 -9.20
N GLY A 804 -15.07 28.73 -8.22
CA GLY A 804 -15.38 28.47 -6.82
C GLY A 804 -15.57 26.99 -6.47
N ALA A 805 -14.98 26.09 -7.24
CA ALA A 805 -14.87 24.68 -6.89
C ALA A 805 -13.48 24.37 -6.29
N GLU A 806 -13.45 23.51 -5.27
CA GLU A 806 -12.24 22.98 -4.65
C GLU A 806 -11.80 21.72 -5.42
N VAL A 807 -10.51 21.66 -5.78
CA VAL A 807 -9.93 20.49 -6.46
C VAL A 807 -9.53 19.50 -5.40
N VAL A 808 -10.03 18.26 -5.49
CA VAL A 808 -9.77 17.19 -4.52
C VAL A 808 -9.45 15.87 -5.20
N CYS A 809 -8.70 15.02 -4.50
CA CYS A 809 -8.48 13.63 -4.89
C CYS A 809 -9.81 12.82 -4.99
N PRO A 810 -9.96 11.85 -5.91
CA PRO A 810 -11.17 11.01 -6.05
C PRO A 810 -11.65 10.34 -4.75
N GLY A 811 -10.73 9.89 -3.90
CA GLY A 811 -11.11 9.29 -2.62
C GLY A 811 -11.72 10.28 -1.63
N GLU A 812 -11.26 11.53 -1.66
CA GLU A 812 -11.80 12.61 -0.84
C GLU A 812 -13.15 13.08 -1.38
N LEU A 813 -13.30 13.17 -2.70
CA LEU A 813 -14.59 13.43 -3.35
C LEU A 813 -15.65 12.39 -2.91
N THR A 814 -15.25 11.12 -2.87
CA THR A 814 -16.10 10.01 -2.39
C THR A 814 -16.48 10.20 -0.92
N ARG A 815 -15.50 10.46 -0.04
CA ARG A 815 -15.74 10.70 1.39
C ARG A 815 -16.76 11.82 1.63
N LEU A 816 -16.54 12.97 0.99
CA LEU A 816 -17.38 14.15 1.13
C LEU A 816 -18.81 13.92 0.64
N ALA A 817 -18.98 13.22 -0.49
CA ALA A 817 -20.31 12.90 -1.02
C ALA A 817 -21.08 11.94 -0.12
N VAL A 818 -20.40 10.94 0.43
CA VAL A 818 -20.97 9.99 1.37
C VAL A 818 -21.43 10.71 2.65
N GLU A 819 -20.60 11.57 3.23
CA GLU A 819 -20.94 12.34 4.43
C GLU A 819 -22.16 13.26 4.22
N GLU A 820 -22.24 13.95 3.08
CA GLU A 820 -23.39 14.79 2.78
C GLU A 820 -24.67 13.99 2.56
N MET A 821 -24.62 12.87 1.84
CA MET A 821 -25.80 12.02 1.61
C MET A 821 -26.42 11.58 2.94
N TYR A 822 -25.60 11.13 3.88
CA TYR A 822 -26.07 10.77 5.23
C TYR A 822 -26.59 11.99 6.01
N SER A 823 -26.06 13.20 5.78
CA SER A 823 -26.53 14.42 6.45
C SER A 823 -27.90 14.93 5.99
N ARG A 824 -28.33 14.63 4.76
CA ARG A 824 -29.56 15.18 4.15
C ARG A 824 -30.81 14.35 4.41
N ASN A 825 -30.68 13.08 4.76
CA ASN A 825 -31.82 12.19 4.95
C ASN A 825 -31.57 11.24 6.14
N PRO A 826 -31.83 11.68 7.38
CA PRO A 826 -31.54 10.86 8.56
C PRO A 826 -32.46 9.64 8.70
N PHE A 827 -33.55 9.58 7.93
CA PHE A 827 -34.71 8.71 8.20
C PHE A 827 -35.15 7.84 7.02
N GLU A 828 -34.53 7.95 5.83
CA GLU A 828 -34.68 6.95 4.77
C GLU A 828 -33.44 6.06 4.77
N CYS A 829 -33.39 5.12 5.72
CA CYS A 829 -32.73 3.85 5.43
C CYS A 829 -33.51 3.22 4.28
N GLY A 830 -32.83 2.84 3.20
CA GLY A 830 -33.43 2.30 1.98
C GLY A 830 -34.42 1.16 2.25
N GLU A 831 -35.27 0.84 1.28
CA GLU A 831 -36.15 -0.33 1.33
C GLU A 831 -35.34 -1.59 1.68
N GLY A 832 -35.34 -1.93 2.98
CA GLY A 832 -34.47 -2.94 3.55
C GLY A 832 -34.67 -3.00 5.06
N SER A 833 -35.23 -4.11 5.53
CA SER A 833 -35.04 -4.74 6.85
C SER A 833 -35.15 -3.96 8.17
N ILE A 834 -35.30 -2.63 8.24
CA ILE A 834 -35.47 -1.88 9.50
C ILE A 834 -36.53 -0.79 9.33
N ARG A 835 -37.47 -0.67 10.27
CA ARG A 835 -38.56 0.35 10.26
C ARG A 835 -38.67 1.05 11.62
N VAL A 836 -38.85 2.36 11.63
CA VAL A 836 -39.22 3.11 12.84
C VAL A 836 -40.71 2.93 13.11
N GLU A 837 -41.07 2.39 14.27
CA GLU A 837 -42.48 2.16 14.65
C GLU A 837 -43.06 3.28 15.54
N ASP A 838 -42.23 3.95 16.35
CA ASP A 838 -42.67 4.99 17.31
C ASP A 838 -41.48 5.90 17.67
N CYS A 839 -41.74 7.16 18.00
CA CYS A 839 -40.72 8.12 18.45
C CYS A 839 -41.34 9.12 19.43
N ARG A 840 -40.76 9.28 20.62
CA ARG A 840 -41.33 10.14 21.68
C ARG A 840 -40.26 10.94 22.40
N GLU A 841 -40.56 12.19 22.70
CA GLU A 841 -39.75 13.01 23.60
C GLU A 841 -40.17 12.74 25.06
N ARG A 842 -39.22 12.40 25.94
CA ARG A 842 -39.43 12.24 27.38
C ARG A 842 -38.58 13.24 28.15
N LYS A 843 -39.03 13.64 29.35
CA LYS A 843 -38.21 14.36 30.32
C LYS A 843 -37.88 13.46 31.50
N ILE A 844 -36.60 13.26 31.78
CA ILE A 844 -36.10 12.47 32.91
C ILE A 844 -35.08 13.34 33.67
N HIS A 845 -35.29 13.59 34.96
CA HIS A 845 -34.40 14.44 35.77
C HIS A 845 -34.07 15.82 35.14
N GLY A 846 -35.06 16.46 34.48
CA GLY A 846 -34.91 17.81 33.91
C GLY A 846 -34.31 17.90 32.51
N HIS A 847 -33.77 16.80 31.96
CA HIS A 847 -33.23 16.75 30.60
C HIS A 847 -34.29 16.24 29.61
N LYS A 848 -34.21 16.64 28.33
CA LYS A 848 -35.06 16.11 27.25
C LYS A 848 -34.39 14.90 26.60
N PHE A 849 -35.15 13.87 26.31
CA PHE A 849 -34.70 12.59 25.75
C PHE A 849 -35.54 12.24 24.54
N LEU A 850 -34.93 11.63 23.53
CA LEU A 850 -35.64 11.06 22.38
C LEU A 850 -35.62 9.52 22.51
N GLU A 851 -36.78 8.91 22.60
CA GLU A 851 -36.95 7.46 22.65
C GLU A 851 -37.51 6.98 21.31
N VAL A 852 -36.81 6.05 20.64
CA VAL A 852 -37.15 5.58 19.29
C VAL A 852 -37.38 4.07 19.31
N LYS A 853 -38.54 3.64 18.80
CA LYS A 853 -38.88 2.23 18.66
C LYS A 853 -38.55 1.76 17.25
N LEU A 854 -37.75 0.71 17.13
CA LEU A 854 -37.34 0.14 15.85
C LEU A 854 -37.87 -1.30 15.70
N ARG A 855 -38.27 -1.63 14.49
CA ARG A 855 -38.51 -3.01 14.05
C ARG A 855 -37.38 -3.41 13.12
N VAL A 856 -36.77 -4.56 13.38
CA VAL A 856 -35.65 -5.10 12.59
C VAL A 856 -36.10 -6.45 12.03
N ASP A 857 -36.32 -6.49 10.72
CA ASP A 857 -36.69 -7.69 9.96
C ASP A 857 -35.46 -8.52 9.52
N ASP A 858 -34.23 -7.97 9.54
CA ASP A 858 -32.95 -8.69 9.32
C ASP A 858 -31.81 -8.13 10.21
N LEU A 859 -31.13 -9.00 10.97
CA LEU A 859 -30.12 -8.63 11.99
C LEU A 859 -28.79 -8.17 11.37
N ASP A 860 -28.44 -8.61 10.16
CA ASP A 860 -27.19 -8.19 9.48
C ASP A 860 -27.22 -6.70 9.06
N SER A 861 -28.40 -6.09 9.05
CA SER A 861 -28.62 -4.68 8.66
C SER A 861 -28.38 -3.67 9.79
N LEU A 862 -28.18 -4.13 11.04
CA LEU A 862 -27.94 -3.26 12.20
C LEU A 862 -26.57 -2.55 12.16
N ALA A 863 -25.58 -3.13 11.45
CA ALA A 863 -24.23 -2.59 11.34
C ALA A 863 -24.11 -1.32 10.46
N THR A 864 -25.22 -0.91 9.83
CA THR A 864 -25.27 0.24 8.89
C THR A 864 -26.05 1.45 9.40
N LEU A 865 -26.61 1.41 10.62
CA LEU A 865 -27.38 2.53 11.16
C LEU A 865 -26.49 3.75 11.46
N GLY A 866 -27.04 4.95 11.32
CA GLY A 866 -26.48 6.18 11.88
C GLY A 866 -27.60 7.19 12.15
N PHE A 867 -27.46 7.99 13.19
CA PHE A 867 -28.47 9.01 13.56
C PHE A 867 -27.97 10.41 13.23
N LEU A 868 -28.84 11.30 12.72
CA LEU A 868 -28.64 12.74 12.87
C LEU A 868 -29.27 13.23 14.16
N ILE A 869 -28.55 14.08 14.88
CA ILE A 869 -29.11 14.93 15.93
C ILE A 869 -28.80 16.40 15.60
N GLU A 870 -29.80 17.26 15.78
CA GLU A 870 -29.70 18.70 15.61
C GLU A 870 -29.67 19.36 17.00
N ASP A 871 -28.61 20.11 17.30
CA ASP A 871 -28.41 20.84 18.55
C ASP A 871 -27.92 22.25 18.26
N GLU A 872 -28.63 23.26 18.75
CA GLU A 872 -28.36 24.69 18.52
C GLU A 872 -28.06 25.06 17.05
N GLY A 873 -28.74 24.42 16.10
CA GLY A 873 -28.57 24.67 14.66
C GLY A 873 -27.36 23.99 14.01
N LYS A 874 -26.65 23.12 14.74
CA LYS A 874 -25.60 22.23 14.20
C LYS A 874 -26.11 20.80 14.11
N LYS A 875 -25.86 20.15 12.97
CA LYS A 875 -26.27 18.77 12.68
C LYS A 875 -25.08 17.83 12.87
N PHE A 876 -25.25 16.79 13.68
CA PHE A 876 -24.23 15.80 13.99
C PHE A 876 -24.68 14.42 13.50
N TYR A 877 -23.82 13.74 12.74
CA TYR A 877 -24.05 12.34 12.34
C TYR A 877 -23.26 11.40 13.25
N SER A 878 -23.93 10.42 13.85
CA SER A 878 -23.30 9.36 14.66
C SER A 878 -23.62 8.00 14.03
N PRO A 879 -22.65 7.32 13.38
CA PRO A 879 -22.83 5.94 12.96
C PRO A 879 -22.99 5.03 14.18
N ILE A 880 -23.88 4.04 14.11
CA ILE A 880 -23.78 2.84 14.93
C ILE A 880 -22.65 2.01 14.32
N PHE A 881 -21.47 2.05 14.92
CA PHE A 881 -20.49 1.00 14.70
C PHE A 881 -20.85 -0.15 15.63
N SER A 882 -21.51 -1.19 15.11
CA SER A 882 -21.58 -2.45 15.84
C SER A 882 -20.34 -3.28 15.51
N ASP A 883 -19.55 -3.62 16.52
CA ASP A 883 -18.64 -4.75 16.45
C ASP A 883 -19.42 -6.00 16.02
N GLU A 884 -18.99 -6.69 14.95
CA GLU A 884 -19.56 -7.99 14.52
C GLU A 884 -19.54 -9.06 15.63
N ALA A 885 -18.91 -8.80 16.78
CA ALA A 885 -18.74 -9.74 17.88
C ALA A 885 -19.91 -9.80 18.90
N TYR A 886 -20.90 -8.91 18.86
CA TYR A 886 -21.96 -8.85 19.90
C TYR A 886 -23.37 -9.29 19.46
N LEU A 887 -23.59 -9.65 18.20
CA LEU A 887 -24.92 -10.01 17.70
C LEU A 887 -25.42 -11.44 18.02
N PRO A 888 -24.61 -12.48 18.27
CA PRO A 888 -25.19 -13.83 18.45
C PRO A 888 -25.73 -14.16 19.85
N LEU A 889 -25.51 -13.32 20.88
CA LEU A 889 -25.67 -13.76 22.28
C LEU A 889 -26.94 -13.28 23.01
N VAL A 890 -27.82 -12.46 22.42
CA VAL A 890 -29.03 -11.95 23.14
C VAL A 890 -30.35 -12.01 22.36
N PHE A 891 -30.37 -12.21 21.04
CA PHE A 891 -31.55 -11.83 20.25
C PHE A 891 -32.39 -13.01 19.72
N LYS A 892 -33.54 -13.28 20.36
CA LYS A 892 -34.59 -14.20 19.88
C LYS A 892 -35.88 -13.50 19.42
N ASN A 893 -35.93 -12.16 19.39
CA ASN A 893 -37.16 -11.41 19.13
C ASN A 893 -36.93 -10.29 18.08
N PRO A 894 -37.72 -10.21 16.98
CA PRO A 894 -37.54 -9.24 15.88
C PRO A 894 -37.99 -7.80 16.18
N ARG A 895 -38.25 -7.46 17.45
CA ARG A 895 -38.67 -6.11 17.88
C ARG A 895 -37.74 -5.63 18.98
N ILE A 896 -37.05 -4.51 18.74
CA ILE A 896 -36.02 -3.98 19.64
C ILE A 896 -36.37 -2.54 20.00
N TRP A 897 -36.39 -2.22 21.29
CA TRP A 897 -36.40 -0.83 21.75
C TRP A 897 -34.95 -0.35 21.85
N ILE A 898 -34.62 0.78 21.24
CA ILE A 898 -33.30 1.40 21.38
C ILE A 898 -33.49 2.78 22.00
N ARG A 899 -32.89 3.01 23.16
CA ARG A 899 -32.92 4.32 23.82
C ARG A 899 -31.65 5.09 23.43
N GLY A 900 -31.85 6.26 22.83
CA GLY A 900 -30.77 7.19 22.49
C GLY A 900 -30.56 8.21 23.62
N PHE A 901 -29.29 8.43 23.98
CA PHE A 901 -28.86 9.44 24.96
C PHE A 901 -28.09 10.52 24.23
N TYR A 902 -28.37 11.78 24.51
CA TYR A 902 -27.59 12.91 24.02
C TYR A 902 -26.99 13.66 25.19
N LYS A 903 -25.65 13.71 25.27
CA LYS A 903 -24.92 14.53 26.25
C LYS A 903 -23.61 15.01 25.63
N SER A 904 -23.41 16.33 25.64
CA SER A 904 -22.15 16.98 25.22
C SER A 904 -21.69 16.63 23.79
N GLY A 905 -22.61 16.68 22.82
CA GLY A 905 -22.29 16.48 21.40
C GLY A 905 -22.09 15.03 20.97
N LYS A 906 -22.46 14.03 21.79
CA LYS A 906 -22.40 12.61 21.46
C LYS A 906 -23.72 11.89 21.73
N VAL A 907 -24.00 10.89 20.88
CA VAL A 907 -25.14 9.98 20.98
C VAL A 907 -24.68 8.64 21.55
N VAL A 908 -25.29 8.17 22.63
CA VAL A 908 -25.12 6.79 23.12
C VAL A 908 -26.41 6.03 22.83
N LEU A 909 -26.34 4.75 22.46
CA LEU A 909 -27.51 3.94 22.17
C LEU A 909 -27.48 2.71 23.06
N ILE A 910 -28.57 2.44 23.78
CA ILE A 910 -28.70 1.26 24.64
C ILE A 910 -29.91 0.44 24.15
N PRO A 911 -29.72 -0.84 23.80
CA PRO A 911 -30.83 -1.74 23.56
C PRO A 911 -31.59 -1.99 24.87
N VAL A 912 -32.89 -1.73 24.87
CA VAL A 912 -33.77 -1.91 26.04
C VAL A 912 -34.64 -3.13 25.79
N SER A 913 -34.62 -4.09 26.71
CA SER A 913 -35.65 -5.14 26.72
C SER A 913 -36.95 -4.53 27.26
N GLU A 914 -38.12 -5.04 26.85
CA GLU A 914 -39.44 -4.57 27.36
C GLU A 914 -39.60 -4.70 28.89
N ARG A 915 -38.61 -5.22 29.62
CA ARG A 915 -38.54 -5.25 31.09
C ARG A 915 -37.15 -4.85 31.60
N CYS A 916 -36.87 -3.55 31.64
CA CYS A 916 -35.88 -3.01 32.58
C CYS A 916 -36.45 -1.72 33.18
N ASP A 917 -37.08 -1.87 34.35
CA ASP A 917 -37.49 -0.78 35.25
C ASP A 917 -36.42 -0.52 36.34
N ASP A 918 -35.13 -0.78 36.05
CA ASP A 918 -34.02 -0.47 36.98
C ASP A 918 -33.17 0.67 36.37
N PRO A 919 -32.81 1.69 37.16
CA PRO A 919 -32.53 3.05 36.67
C PRO A 919 -31.19 3.23 35.93
#